data_AF-R7LCH2-F1
#
_entry.id   AF-R7LCH2-F1
#
_cell.length_a   1.000
_cell.length_b   1.000
_cell.length_c   1.000
_cell.angle_alpha   90.00
_cell.angle_beta   90.00
_cell.angle_gamma   90.00
#
_symmetry.space_group_name_H-M   'P 1'
#
loop_
_entity.id
_entity.type
_entity.pdbx_description
1 polymer ?
#
loop_
_entity_poly.entity_id
_entity_poly.type
_entity_poly.pdbx_seq_one_letter_code
_entity_poly.pdbx_strand_id
1 'polypeptide(L)'
;MKKSLLPCILILSTLLNWACCPKSDIPNQPLGGKETQVCSGFSQLSDSGAKLSSGGQLALKSQSDWWKPMFVGKKGIFKPNTQYKISLSYKISSPSKTLLMLVREDGDTKGIRDIIHPTLPQNSDGSPQSFEIKFQTPNRDISKYSLQLHSLGKFEGSFGDIKISEVEDAYYPVLPNTPKFCGDLGKLPTGSEEFEVELPRPTGGAVVHARDFGITPSCKDFITKLNAAIDHCRKIGAAKLVLEKGDYYITEQKPMLFTKLKDFEFDGSGSTLTFFRKKSNSMTVSDCLRVKIANFNFDWDWSKDPLGAIVQIVDSKRDGKNSYVDFEFVDYKNETYPQRDIRVGHISPIDPKTRSIGVEDGKAASWEMRGKRDDIYRKKWLSGNVLRIYVPENQVFFEKGELYRMNHYYYDMNCTHMSSNKHLTLENINVFSTPGHSFVVSGSQQYWQLLNVNIAIPPNSPKRPTTCTADHFHISRSKGYFKMIDCDFGFGGDDCLNAHDCSLFMRPSGKRTMRTVNGRSIWTIAKGDKVEIRQGDYSPSGMQAIVTDIKQIDAKNKIYEVTFDRDIPEEKFDGFILFNLDYQTRNVILRNCYFHENKARGVLILCKNVTIENCRFFHNESAALKFETGYTFNVWSEGYGVDNVVVRNCKFDTVNSRNGQNDGKLRDIFMGVYMKTDPSPAKTHYPILSNIMFENNEFKNSAGLVAFITSTGNVIFKDNTIINDTPRKNEVSYRGGFWVAYSQNTKIVNNVWIESDYVPKPGVFAETSTTKNLLVAGNRLEEKK
;
A
#
# COMPACT_ATOMS: atom_id res chain seq x y z
N MET A 1 -32.04 69.18 32.17
CA MET A 1 -33.43 68.92 32.62
C MET A 1 -33.74 67.44 32.39
N LYS A 2 -33.96 66.71 33.51
CA LYS A 2 -34.87 65.54 33.72
C LYS A 2 -34.62 64.28 32.87
N LYS A 3 -34.38 63.06 33.40
CA LYS A 3 -34.57 62.39 34.71
C LYS A 3 -33.60 61.16 34.78
N SER A 4 -32.78 60.98 35.83
CA SER A 4 -32.89 60.00 36.96
C SER A 4 -33.22 58.54 36.55
N LEU A 5 -32.55 57.45 36.98
CA LEU A 5 -32.17 56.97 38.33
C LEU A 5 -30.96 56.00 38.20
N LEU A 6 -29.86 56.17 38.95
CA LEU A 6 -29.48 55.60 40.27
C LEU A 6 -28.87 54.16 40.25
N PRO A 7 -27.86 53.85 41.10
CA PRO A 7 -26.90 52.75 40.94
C PRO A 7 -27.00 51.64 42.02
N CYS A 8 -26.01 50.74 41.98
CA CYS A 8 -25.61 49.72 42.98
C CYS A 8 -26.31 48.36 42.91
N ILE A 9 -25.52 47.31 42.63
CA ILE A 9 -25.25 46.17 43.53
C ILE A 9 -24.35 45.12 42.81
N LEU A 10 -23.39 44.56 43.57
CA LEU A 10 -22.61 43.31 43.35
C LEU A 10 -21.38 43.34 42.42
N ILE A 11 -20.27 43.79 43.00
CA ILE A 11 -18.93 43.23 42.83
C ILE A 11 -18.90 41.90 43.61
N LEU A 12 -19.03 40.74 42.94
CA LEU A 12 -18.58 39.40 43.39
C LEU A 12 -19.14 38.31 42.43
N SER A 13 -18.50 38.09 41.27
CA SER A 13 -18.65 36.84 40.48
C SER A 13 -17.78 36.77 39.21
N THR A 14 -16.47 37.03 39.29
CA THR A 14 -15.56 36.80 38.13
C THR A 14 -14.24 36.10 38.47
N LEU A 15 -14.19 35.39 39.59
CA LEU A 15 -13.09 34.49 39.94
C LEU A 15 -13.67 33.18 40.46
N LEU A 16 -14.10 32.28 39.57
CA LEU A 16 -14.15 30.82 39.77
C LEU A 16 -14.80 30.18 38.53
N ASN A 17 -13.97 29.82 37.54
CA ASN A 17 -14.12 28.64 36.67
C ASN A 17 -12.96 28.58 35.67
N TRP A 18 -11.74 28.57 36.18
CA TRP A 18 -10.66 27.79 35.58
C TRP A 18 -10.62 26.48 36.37
N ALA A 19 -11.62 25.62 36.16
CA ALA A 19 -11.55 24.25 36.63
C ALA A 19 -10.42 23.60 35.84
N CYS A 20 -9.26 23.40 36.49
CA CYS A 20 -8.22 22.52 36.01
C CYS A 20 -8.88 21.21 35.58
N CYS A 21 -8.94 20.96 34.27
CA CYS A 21 -9.34 19.67 33.74
C CYS A 21 -8.50 18.62 34.50
N PRO A 22 -9.12 17.61 35.14
CA PRO A 22 -8.36 16.62 35.87
C PRO A 22 -7.33 16.03 34.91
N LYS A 23 -6.07 16.07 35.34
CA LYS A 23 -4.90 15.57 34.63
C LYS A 23 -4.44 14.31 35.35
N SER A 24 -4.18 13.25 34.60
CA SER A 24 -3.76 11.96 35.15
C SER A 24 -2.58 11.41 34.36
N ASP A 25 -1.60 10.85 35.05
CA ASP A 25 -0.48 10.12 34.43
C ASP A 25 -0.68 8.60 34.50
N ILE A 26 -1.88 8.14 34.89
CA ILE A 26 -2.19 6.71 35.05
C ILE A 26 -2.66 6.11 33.70
N PRO A 27 -1.98 5.07 33.18
CA PRO A 27 -2.43 4.35 31.99
C PRO A 27 -3.73 3.57 32.23
N ASN A 28 -4.53 3.39 31.16
CA ASN A 28 -5.67 2.47 31.16
C ASN A 28 -5.16 1.04 31.41
N GLN A 29 -5.86 0.31 32.28
CA GLN A 29 -5.58 -1.11 32.51
C GLN A 29 -6.21 -1.96 31.41
N PRO A 30 -5.52 -2.96 30.87
CA PRO A 30 -6.10 -3.88 29.90
C PRO A 30 -7.10 -4.83 30.56
N LEU A 31 -8.12 -5.21 29.81
CA LEU A 31 -8.92 -6.41 29.99
C LEU A 31 -8.31 -7.53 29.11
N GLY A 32 -8.36 -8.79 29.56
CA GLY A 32 -7.81 -9.92 28.79
C GLY A 32 -6.28 -9.93 28.73
N GLY A 33 -5.72 -10.31 27.57
CA GLY A 33 -4.26 -10.37 27.37
C GLY A 33 -3.58 -11.61 27.96
N LYS A 34 -4.36 -12.67 28.25
CA LYS A 34 -3.87 -13.90 28.87
C LYS A 34 -3.50 -14.92 27.81
N GLU A 35 -2.38 -15.61 28.03
CA GLU A 35 -2.03 -16.83 27.31
C GLU A 35 -2.14 -17.99 28.28
N THR A 36 -3.07 -18.92 28.02
CA THR A 36 -3.28 -20.12 28.83
C THR A 36 -2.81 -21.32 28.03
N GLN A 37 -1.69 -21.92 28.44
CA GLN A 37 -1.18 -23.12 27.80
C GLN A 37 -2.17 -24.28 28.01
N VAL A 38 -2.70 -24.84 26.92
CA VAL A 38 -3.60 -26.02 26.96
C VAL A 38 -2.88 -27.32 26.63
N CYS A 39 -1.70 -27.23 26.00
CA CYS A 39 -0.88 -28.39 25.70
C CYS A 39 0.61 -28.02 25.64
N SER A 40 1.48 -28.85 26.22
CA SER A 40 2.93 -28.80 26.02
C SER A 40 3.53 -30.18 25.77
N GLY A 41 4.32 -30.26 24.70
CA GLY A 41 5.03 -31.47 24.31
C GLY A 41 4.16 -32.43 23.51
N PHE A 42 4.82 -33.21 22.63
CA PHE A 42 4.13 -34.18 21.78
C PHE A 42 3.52 -35.34 22.58
N SER A 43 3.98 -35.60 23.81
CA SER A 43 3.38 -36.62 24.69
C SER A 43 1.94 -36.33 25.06
N GLN A 44 1.55 -35.05 25.17
CA GLN A 44 0.17 -34.64 25.42
C GLN A 44 -0.67 -34.59 24.14
N LEU A 45 -0.02 -34.55 22.97
CA LEU A 45 -0.65 -34.50 21.65
C LEU A 45 -0.81 -35.88 21.01
N SER A 46 -0.08 -36.90 21.44
CA SER A 46 -0.14 -38.22 20.82
C SER A 46 -1.11 -39.15 21.54
N ASP A 47 -1.97 -39.84 20.78
CA ASP A 47 -2.65 -41.03 21.28
C ASP A 47 -1.65 -42.20 21.29
N SER A 48 -1.10 -42.53 22.48
CA SER A 48 -0.35 -43.75 22.90
C SER A 48 0.60 -44.51 21.93
N GLY A 49 0.90 -44.00 20.74
CA GLY A 49 1.63 -44.72 19.68
C GLY A 49 2.66 -43.89 18.90
N ALA A 50 2.85 -42.61 19.23
CA ALA A 50 3.93 -41.82 18.65
C ALA A 50 5.27 -42.19 19.32
N LYS A 51 6.29 -42.57 18.52
CA LYS A 51 7.64 -42.82 19.04
C LYS A 51 8.31 -41.49 19.38
N LEU A 52 8.30 -41.15 20.67
CA LEU A 52 9.05 -40.02 21.21
C LEU A 52 10.45 -40.48 21.64
N SER A 53 11.44 -39.62 21.41
CA SER A 53 12.78 -39.80 21.99
C SER A 53 12.75 -39.62 23.52
N SER A 54 13.83 -39.99 24.21
CA SER A 54 14.00 -39.75 25.66
C SER A 54 13.89 -38.26 26.04
N GLY A 55 14.18 -37.34 25.11
CA GLY A 55 14.00 -35.90 25.28
C GLY A 55 12.60 -35.39 24.90
N GLY A 56 11.62 -36.27 24.66
CA GLY A 56 10.25 -35.87 24.30
C GLY A 56 10.07 -35.35 22.86
N GLN A 57 11.11 -35.44 22.02
CA GLN A 57 11.04 -35.05 20.61
C GLN A 57 10.35 -36.12 19.77
N LEU A 58 9.53 -35.69 18.81
CA LEU A 58 8.88 -36.52 17.82
C LEU A 58 9.77 -36.65 16.58
N ALA A 59 10.26 -37.87 16.31
CA ALA A 59 11.01 -38.17 15.10
C ALA A 59 10.06 -38.65 14.00
N LEU A 60 10.06 -37.99 12.84
CA LEU A 60 9.19 -38.30 11.71
C LEU A 60 10.01 -38.68 10.48
N LYS A 61 9.56 -39.74 9.79
CA LYS A 61 10.16 -40.20 8.55
C LYS A 61 9.07 -40.64 7.57
N SER A 62 9.17 -40.17 6.33
CA SER A 62 8.35 -40.61 5.20
C SER A 62 9.25 -41.11 4.08
N GLN A 63 8.90 -42.27 3.52
CA GLN A 63 9.51 -42.80 2.29
C GLN A 63 8.56 -42.71 1.09
N SER A 64 7.39 -42.10 1.28
CA SER A 64 6.38 -41.92 0.24
C SER A 64 6.77 -40.78 -0.70
N ASP A 65 6.62 -40.96 -2.00
CA ASP A 65 6.76 -39.87 -2.98
C ASP A 65 5.49 -38.98 -3.07
N TRP A 66 4.39 -39.41 -2.44
CA TRP A 66 3.10 -38.72 -2.38
C TRP A 66 2.74 -38.25 -0.96
N TRP A 67 1.63 -37.50 -0.83
CA TRP A 67 1.10 -37.00 0.44
C TRP A 67 0.95 -38.11 1.48
N LYS A 68 1.55 -37.92 2.65
CA LYS A 68 1.46 -38.84 3.78
C LYS A 68 1.25 -38.08 5.10
N PRO A 69 0.21 -38.41 5.89
CA PRO A 69 0.13 -37.99 7.29
C PRO A 69 1.23 -38.70 8.07
N MET A 70 2.16 -37.94 8.64
CA MET A 70 3.26 -38.46 9.46
C MET A 70 2.91 -38.43 10.94
N PHE A 71 2.11 -37.44 11.35
CA PHE A 71 1.59 -37.29 12.70
C PHE A 71 0.13 -36.84 12.63
N VAL A 72 -0.72 -37.47 13.43
CA VAL A 72 -2.10 -37.05 13.69
C VAL A 72 -2.25 -36.99 15.19
N GLY A 73 -2.54 -35.80 15.71
CA GLY A 73 -2.64 -35.56 17.13
C GLY A 73 -3.99 -35.95 17.72
N LYS A 74 -4.08 -35.82 19.04
CA LYS A 74 -5.27 -36.08 19.83
C LYS A 74 -6.37 -35.06 19.54
N LYS A 75 -7.61 -35.54 19.55
CA LYS A 75 -8.85 -34.77 19.37
C LYS A 75 -9.26 -34.01 20.63
N GLY A 76 -10.13 -33.00 20.46
CA GLY A 76 -10.75 -32.28 21.58
C GLY A 76 -9.85 -31.28 22.30
N ILE A 77 -8.67 -30.97 21.74
CA ILE A 77 -7.79 -29.91 22.27
C ILE A 77 -8.35 -28.52 21.96
N PHE A 78 -8.96 -28.36 20.80
CA PHE A 78 -9.47 -27.09 20.32
C PHE A 78 -10.94 -26.91 20.70
N LYS A 79 -11.29 -25.71 21.19
CA LYS A 79 -12.66 -25.26 21.49
C LYS A 79 -13.24 -24.40 20.36
N PRO A 80 -14.56 -24.43 20.11
CA PRO A 80 -15.21 -23.53 19.16
C PRO A 80 -14.95 -22.07 19.48
N ASN A 81 -14.87 -21.23 18.44
CA ASN A 81 -14.72 -19.77 18.56
C ASN A 81 -13.64 -19.31 19.55
N THR A 82 -12.48 -19.97 19.56
CA THR A 82 -11.37 -19.71 20.48
C THR A 82 -10.09 -19.47 19.68
N GLN A 83 -9.30 -18.49 20.11
CA GLN A 83 -8.03 -18.16 19.47
C GLN A 83 -6.92 -19.00 20.09
N TYR A 84 -6.10 -19.60 19.22
CA TYR A 84 -4.98 -20.44 19.63
C TYR A 84 -3.67 -19.91 19.05
N LYS A 85 -2.59 -20.18 19.78
CA LYS A 85 -1.20 -20.07 19.30
C LYS A 85 -0.54 -21.43 19.37
N ILE A 86 0.09 -21.86 18.28
CA ILE A 86 0.92 -23.04 18.21
C ILE A 86 2.35 -22.58 17.97
N SER A 87 3.27 -22.98 18.84
CA SER A 87 4.71 -22.82 18.65
C SER A 87 5.40 -24.18 18.71
N LEU A 88 6.47 -24.39 17.93
CA LEU A 88 7.27 -25.61 17.98
C LEU A 88 8.71 -25.35 17.52
N SER A 89 9.63 -26.20 17.95
CA SER A 89 10.98 -26.31 17.39
C SER A 89 11.09 -27.55 16.51
N TYR A 90 11.94 -27.52 15.47
CA TYR A 90 12.16 -28.69 14.62
C TYR A 90 13.50 -28.63 13.89
N LYS A 91 14.00 -29.79 13.49
CA LYS A 91 15.22 -29.95 12.69
C LYS A 91 14.94 -30.92 11.55
N ILE A 92 15.34 -30.54 10.34
CA ILE A 92 15.11 -31.35 9.14
C ILE A 92 16.45 -31.91 8.68
N SER A 93 16.52 -33.23 8.53
CA SER A 93 17.69 -33.93 8.00
C SER A 93 17.52 -34.29 6.52
N SER A 94 16.30 -34.54 6.07
CA SER A 94 15.97 -34.74 4.65
C SER A 94 14.68 -33.97 4.32
N PRO A 95 14.75 -32.89 3.53
CA PRO A 95 13.57 -32.11 3.18
C PRO A 95 12.67 -32.88 2.21
N SER A 96 11.37 -32.60 2.29
CA SER A 96 10.36 -33.08 1.35
C SER A 96 10.03 -32.01 0.30
N LYS A 97 9.19 -32.34 -0.69
CA LYS A 97 8.66 -31.33 -1.63
C LYS A 97 7.79 -30.31 -0.89
N THR A 98 7.05 -30.74 0.13
CA THR A 98 6.22 -29.87 0.97
C THR A 98 6.02 -30.51 2.34
N LEU A 99 6.20 -29.72 3.41
CA LEU A 99 5.92 -30.12 4.79
C LEU A 99 4.81 -29.21 5.32
N LEU A 100 3.68 -29.78 5.71
CA LEU A 100 2.53 -29.04 6.22
C LEU A 100 2.31 -29.32 7.71
N MET A 101 1.97 -28.27 8.44
CA MET A 101 1.31 -28.38 9.75
C MET A 101 -0.16 -28.00 9.57
N LEU A 102 -1.08 -28.85 10.02
CA LEU A 102 -2.51 -28.71 9.79
C LEU A 102 -3.28 -28.69 11.11
N VAL A 103 -4.36 -27.93 11.16
CA VAL A 103 -5.45 -28.19 12.12
C VAL A 103 -6.66 -28.58 11.30
N ARG A 104 -6.98 -29.87 11.31
CA ARG A 104 -7.90 -30.51 10.35
C ARG A 104 -8.84 -31.46 11.07
N GLU A 105 -10.05 -31.60 10.55
CA GLU A 105 -10.96 -32.67 10.96
C GLU A 105 -10.41 -34.05 10.54
N ASP A 106 -10.28 -34.95 11.50
CA ASP A 106 -9.84 -36.32 11.24
C ASP A 106 -10.66 -37.00 10.14
N GLY A 107 -9.95 -37.63 9.18
CA GLY A 107 -10.55 -38.32 8.04
C GLY A 107 -10.74 -37.46 6.78
N ASP A 108 -10.54 -36.14 6.84
CA ASP A 108 -10.55 -35.31 5.63
C ASP A 108 -9.27 -35.51 4.79
N THR A 109 -9.43 -36.11 3.62
CA THR A 109 -8.34 -36.35 2.66
C THR A 109 -8.21 -35.26 1.60
N LYS A 110 -9.20 -34.37 1.47
CA LYS A 110 -9.24 -33.32 0.45
C LYS A 110 -8.85 -31.94 0.97
N GLY A 111 -8.73 -31.78 2.30
CA GLY A 111 -8.33 -30.51 2.94
C GLY A 111 -9.39 -29.43 2.85
N ILE A 112 -10.66 -29.81 2.65
CA ILE A 112 -11.79 -28.87 2.53
C ILE A 112 -12.13 -28.30 3.92
N ARG A 113 -11.78 -29.02 4.99
CA ARG A 113 -12.10 -28.69 6.38
C ARG A 113 -10.87 -28.29 7.19
N ASP A 114 -9.84 -27.75 6.55
CA ASP A 114 -8.68 -27.23 7.26
C ASP A 114 -9.06 -25.91 7.95
N ILE A 115 -8.74 -25.78 9.23
CA ILE A 115 -8.74 -24.48 9.93
C ILE A 115 -7.45 -23.73 9.54
N ILE A 116 -6.31 -24.42 9.60
CA ILE A 116 -5.02 -23.93 9.11
C ILE A 116 -4.26 -25.05 8.43
N HIS A 117 -3.38 -24.68 7.50
CA HIS A 117 -2.47 -25.60 6.81
C HIS A 117 -1.15 -24.94 6.33
N PRO A 118 -0.41 -24.20 7.18
CA PRO A 118 0.86 -23.60 6.79
C PRO A 118 1.88 -24.62 6.28
N THR A 119 2.66 -24.21 5.28
CA THR A 119 3.90 -24.91 4.90
C THR A 119 5.01 -24.51 5.85
N LEU A 120 5.64 -25.50 6.47
CA LEU A 120 6.81 -25.30 7.32
C LEU A 120 8.06 -25.09 6.43
N PRO A 121 8.88 -24.06 6.69
CA PRO A 121 10.18 -23.90 6.07
C PRO A 121 11.06 -25.13 6.25
N GLN A 122 11.88 -25.46 5.25
CA GLN A 122 12.70 -26.68 5.24
C GLN A 122 14.16 -26.40 4.91
N ASN A 123 14.91 -25.77 5.83
CA ASN A 123 16.35 -25.64 5.67
C ASN A 123 17.02 -27.04 5.74
N SER A 124 17.84 -27.37 4.75
CA SER A 124 18.46 -28.69 4.58
C SER A 124 19.84 -28.82 5.22
N ASP A 125 20.32 -27.78 5.90
CA ASP A 125 21.62 -27.75 6.59
C ASP A 125 21.60 -28.43 7.97
N GLY A 126 20.43 -28.92 8.41
CA GLY A 126 20.25 -29.52 9.72
C GLY A 126 20.27 -28.52 10.88
N SER A 127 20.09 -27.22 10.61
CA SER A 127 19.94 -26.21 11.65
C SER A 127 18.61 -26.38 12.42
N PRO A 128 18.60 -26.12 13.74
CA PRO A 128 17.35 -25.98 14.50
C PRO A 128 16.52 -24.82 13.96
N GLN A 129 15.23 -25.05 13.79
CA GLN A 129 14.23 -24.09 13.33
C GLN A 129 13.13 -23.97 14.39
N SER A 130 12.43 -22.83 14.37
CA SER A 130 11.23 -22.61 15.17
C SER A 130 10.11 -22.09 14.30
N PHE A 131 8.88 -22.49 14.59
CA PHE A 131 7.68 -22.01 13.91
C PHE A 131 6.62 -21.61 14.94
N GLU A 132 5.95 -20.49 14.69
CA GLU A 132 4.80 -20.04 15.47
C GLU A 132 3.67 -19.62 14.53
N ILE A 133 2.44 -19.96 14.88
CA ILE A 133 1.23 -19.51 14.18
C ILE A 133 0.10 -19.25 15.17
N LYS A 134 -0.69 -18.22 14.89
CA LYS A 134 -1.98 -17.97 15.55
C LYS A 134 -3.14 -18.22 14.59
N PHE A 135 -4.25 -18.71 15.12
CA PHE A 135 -5.47 -18.90 14.35
C PHE A 135 -6.71 -18.88 15.26
N GLN A 136 -7.86 -18.59 14.64
CA GLN A 136 -9.17 -18.63 15.29
C GLN A 136 -9.90 -19.90 14.85
N THR A 137 -10.46 -20.64 15.79
CA THR A 137 -11.35 -21.76 15.44
C THR A 137 -12.74 -21.24 15.04
N PRO A 138 -13.43 -21.91 14.11
CA PRO A 138 -14.77 -21.50 13.70
C PRO A 138 -15.79 -21.69 14.83
N ASN A 139 -16.89 -20.94 14.77
CA ASN A 139 -18.03 -21.11 15.67
C ASN A 139 -18.91 -22.29 15.21
N ARG A 140 -18.37 -23.51 15.31
CA ARG A 140 -19.05 -24.78 15.01
C ARG A 140 -18.44 -25.92 15.84
N ASP A 141 -19.03 -27.11 15.81
CA ASP A 141 -18.41 -28.28 16.42
C ASP A 141 -17.05 -28.58 15.77
N ILE A 142 -16.01 -28.58 16.58
CA ILE A 142 -14.64 -28.90 16.20
C ILE A 142 -14.03 -30.03 17.05
N SER A 143 -14.86 -30.80 17.75
CA SER A 143 -14.42 -31.91 18.62
C SER A 143 -13.54 -32.94 17.91
N LYS A 144 -13.71 -33.11 16.59
CA LYS A 144 -12.97 -34.03 15.73
C LYS A 144 -11.66 -33.47 15.15
N TYR A 145 -11.32 -32.21 15.46
CA TYR A 145 -10.14 -31.56 14.91
C TYR A 145 -8.90 -31.90 15.74
N SER A 146 -7.78 -32.10 15.03
CA SER A 146 -6.48 -32.41 15.61
C SER A 146 -5.37 -31.60 14.91
N LEU A 147 -4.25 -31.42 15.60
CA LEU A 147 -3.01 -30.95 14.99
C LEU A 147 -2.35 -32.10 14.23
N GLN A 148 -1.96 -31.90 12.97
CA GLN A 148 -1.36 -32.93 12.13
C GLN A 148 -0.10 -32.41 11.42
N LEU A 149 0.83 -33.31 11.11
CA LEU A 149 2.00 -33.03 10.26
C LEU A 149 2.00 -33.95 9.05
N HIS A 150 2.07 -33.37 7.86
CA HIS A 150 1.97 -34.08 6.57
C HIS A 150 3.18 -33.75 5.69
N SER A 151 3.66 -34.72 4.93
CA SER A 151 4.71 -34.51 3.93
C SER A 151 4.23 -34.90 2.53
N LEU A 152 4.54 -34.08 1.52
CA LEU A 152 4.57 -34.48 0.12
C LEU A 152 6.00 -34.87 -0.25
N GLY A 153 6.22 -36.14 -0.56
CA GLY A 153 7.54 -36.67 -0.85
C GLY A 153 8.28 -37.19 0.39
N LYS A 154 9.47 -37.75 0.15
CA LYS A 154 10.32 -38.33 1.19
C LYS A 154 10.73 -37.25 2.18
N PHE A 155 10.75 -37.59 3.46
CA PHE A 155 11.00 -36.66 4.55
C PHE A 155 11.72 -37.34 5.70
N GLU A 156 12.62 -36.62 6.38
CA GLU A 156 13.17 -37.02 7.68
C GLU A 156 13.48 -35.78 8.53
N GLY A 157 13.02 -35.79 9.79
CA GLY A 157 13.24 -34.69 10.73
C GLY A 157 12.75 -34.98 12.14
N SER A 158 13.13 -34.14 13.09
CA SER A 158 12.69 -34.18 14.49
C SER A 158 11.96 -32.90 14.89
N PHE A 159 10.94 -33.02 15.74
CA PHE A 159 10.10 -31.93 16.22
C PHE A 159 10.09 -31.94 17.75
N GLY A 160 10.17 -30.77 18.37
CA GLY A 160 10.24 -30.59 19.82
C GLY A 160 9.53 -29.32 20.28
N ASP A 161 9.57 -29.10 21.60
CA ASP A 161 9.11 -27.87 22.27
C ASP A 161 7.74 -27.34 21.84
N ILE A 162 6.85 -28.25 21.42
CA ILE A 162 5.54 -27.84 20.94
C ILE A 162 4.69 -27.31 22.09
N LYS A 163 4.08 -26.15 21.89
CA LYS A 163 3.13 -25.54 22.82
C LYS A 163 1.89 -25.10 22.06
N ILE A 164 0.73 -25.45 22.61
CA ILE A 164 -0.56 -24.95 22.17
C ILE A 164 -1.16 -24.16 23.33
N SER A 165 -1.48 -22.90 23.09
CA SER A 165 -2.07 -22.01 24.08
C SER A 165 -3.36 -21.40 23.56
N GLU A 166 -4.37 -21.29 24.43
CA GLU A 166 -5.48 -20.36 24.24
C GLU A 166 -4.93 -18.95 24.46
N VAL A 167 -5.23 -18.04 23.55
CA VAL A 167 -4.75 -16.66 23.62
C VAL A 167 -5.93 -15.72 23.63
N GLU A 168 -5.89 -14.74 24.51
CA GLU A 168 -6.81 -13.62 24.52
C GLU A 168 -6.02 -12.34 24.23
N ASP A 169 -6.41 -11.60 23.20
CA ASP A 169 -5.84 -10.30 22.91
C ASP A 169 -6.20 -9.32 24.04
N ALA A 170 -5.27 -8.44 24.41
CA ALA A 170 -5.56 -7.40 25.40
C ALA A 170 -6.48 -6.35 24.79
N TYR A 171 -7.42 -5.84 25.58
CA TYR A 171 -8.33 -4.78 25.21
C TYR A 171 -8.29 -3.65 26.23
N TYR A 172 -8.01 -2.43 25.79
CA TYR A 172 -7.99 -1.22 26.59
C TYR A 172 -9.23 -0.40 26.25
N PRO A 173 -10.30 -0.45 27.08
CA PRO A 173 -11.53 0.27 26.80
C PRO A 173 -11.33 1.78 26.93
N VAL A 174 -12.09 2.53 26.13
CA VAL A 174 -12.28 3.97 26.26
C VAL A 174 -13.53 4.24 27.09
N LEU A 175 -13.40 5.07 28.12
CA LEU A 175 -14.49 5.36 29.06
C LEU A 175 -14.89 6.84 29.00
N PRO A 176 -16.16 7.17 29.28
CA PRO A 176 -16.59 8.54 29.52
C PRO A 176 -15.81 9.19 30.67
N ASN A 177 -15.72 10.53 30.67
CA ASN A 177 -15.11 11.32 31.75
C ASN A 177 -13.64 10.98 32.07
N THR A 178 -12.91 10.35 31.15
CA THR A 178 -11.49 10.03 31.35
C THR A 178 -10.65 11.33 31.37
N PRO A 179 -9.88 11.60 32.44
CA PRO A 179 -8.95 12.74 32.54
C PRO A 179 -7.93 12.75 31.39
N LYS A 180 -7.57 13.94 30.87
CA LYS A 180 -6.52 14.02 29.84
C LYS A 180 -5.18 13.55 30.43
N PHE A 181 -4.44 12.79 29.65
CA PHE A 181 -3.07 12.40 29.96
C PHE A 181 -2.14 13.61 29.78
N CYS A 182 -1.27 13.86 30.77
CA CYS A 182 -0.30 14.95 30.75
C CYS A 182 1.15 14.50 30.96
N GLY A 183 1.40 13.20 31.06
CA GLY A 183 2.72 12.64 31.25
C GLY A 183 3.60 12.80 30.01
N ASP A 184 4.89 12.48 30.17
CA ASP A 184 5.86 12.60 29.10
C ASP A 184 5.63 11.56 27.99
N LEU A 185 5.55 12.01 26.75
CA LEU A 185 5.47 11.17 25.55
C LEU A 185 6.85 10.89 24.94
N GLY A 186 7.92 11.40 25.55
CA GLY A 186 9.29 11.36 25.06
C GLY A 186 9.47 12.23 23.81
N LYS A 187 10.54 11.95 23.05
CA LYS A 187 10.82 12.68 21.81
C LYS A 187 9.72 12.41 20.77
N LEU A 188 9.05 13.48 20.36
CA LEU A 188 8.05 13.45 19.31
C LEU A 188 8.71 13.49 17.92
N PRO A 189 8.17 12.76 16.92
CA PRO A 189 8.53 12.96 15.52
C PRO A 189 8.28 14.41 15.09
N THR A 190 9.14 14.94 14.22
CA THR A 190 9.04 16.31 13.70
C THR A 190 8.59 16.36 12.25
N GLY A 191 8.67 15.23 11.53
CA GLY A 191 8.40 15.15 10.11
C GLY A 191 9.54 15.73 9.29
N SER A 192 9.24 16.12 8.06
CA SER A 192 10.18 16.72 7.12
C SER A 192 10.66 18.11 7.55
N GLU A 193 11.93 18.38 7.31
CA GLU A 193 12.46 19.74 7.33
C GLU A 193 11.97 20.51 6.10
N GLU A 194 11.61 21.78 6.27
CA GLU A 194 11.36 22.66 5.15
C GLU A 194 12.62 22.89 4.30
N PHE A 195 12.44 23.05 3.00
CA PHE A 195 13.52 23.30 2.05
C PHE A 195 13.02 24.12 0.87
N GLU A 196 13.94 24.72 0.12
CA GLU A 196 13.60 25.50 -1.08
C GLU A 196 13.83 24.70 -2.36
N VAL A 197 12.96 24.93 -3.34
CA VAL A 197 13.16 24.51 -4.73
C VAL A 197 13.48 25.77 -5.52
N GLU A 198 14.75 25.94 -5.90
CA GLU A 198 15.17 27.10 -6.70
C GLU A 198 14.39 27.18 -8.01
N LEU A 199 13.81 28.34 -8.31
CA LEU A 199 13.21 28.64 -9.61
C LEU A 199 14.29 28.98 -10.65
N PRO A 200 13.95 28.97 -11.96
CA PRO A 200 14.84 29.50 -12.99
C PRO A 200 15.40 30.87 -12.61
N ARG A 201 16.71 31.06 -12.72
CA ARG A 201 17.33 32.35 -12.42
C ARG A 201 17.06 33.34 -13.56
N PRO A 202 16.87 34.64 -13.28
CA PRO A 202 16.79 35.65 -14.32
C PRO A 202 18.15 35.76 -15.02
N THR A 203 18.28 35.19 -16.22
CA THR A 203 19.53 35.20 -17.00
C THR A 203 19.54 36.27 -18.11
N GLY A 204 18.45 37.01 -18.28
CA GLY A 204 18.28 37.91 -19.45
C GLY A 204 18.17 37.16 -20.78
N GLY A 205 18.00 35.82 -20.75
CA GLY A 205 17.86 34.98 -21.92
C GLY A 205 16.58 35.27 -22.71
N ALA A 206 16.60 34.92 -24.00
CA ALA A 206 15.48 35.17 -24.91
C ALA A 206 14.19 34.45 -24.48
N VAL A 207 13.04 35.05 -24.79
CA VAL A 207 11.74 34.38 -24.78
C VAL A 207 11.49 33.88 -26.20
N VAL A 208 11.31 32.57 -26.34
CA VAL A 208 11.03 31.90 -27.60
C VAL A 208 9.54 31.57 -27.67
N HIS A 209 8.92 31.74 -28.84
CA HIS A 209 7.53 31.36 -29.05
C HIS A 209 7.44 30.09 -29.90
N ALA A 210 6.63 29.13 -29.45
CA ALA A 210 6.37 27.88 -30.17
C ALA A 210 5.83 28.12 -31.60
N ARG A 211 5.05 29.20 -31.79
CA ARG A 211 4.53 29.59 -33.12
C ARG A 211 5.62 29.88 -34.14
N ASP A 212 6.82 30.30 -33.73
CA ASP A 212 7.95 30.58 -34.62
C ASP A 212 8.54 29.28 -35.20
N PHE A 213 8.19 28.13 -34.62
CA PHE A 213 8.48 26.78 -35.11
C PHE A 213 7.30 26.18 -35.89
N GLY A 214 6.26 26.98 -36.19
CA GLY A 214 5.08 26.55 -36.93
C GLY A 214 4.13 25.67 -36.13
N ILE A 215 4.10 25.85 -34.80
CA ILE A 215 3.18 25.16 -33.89
C ILE A 215 1.87 25.94 -33.83
N THR A 216 0.79 25.28 -34.21
CA THR A 216 -0.59 25.78 -34.15
C THR A 216 -1.51 24.63 -33.72
N PRO A 217 -2.74 24.89 -33.25
CA PRO A 217 -3.70 23.83 -32.90
C PRO A 217 -3.94 22.79 -34.02
N SER A 218 -3.76 23.17 -35.28
CA SER A 218 -3.96 22.31 -36.45
C SER A 218 -2.69 21.56 -36.91
N CYS A 219 -1.53 21.77 -36.28
CA CYS A 219 -0.29 21.16 -36.73
C CYS A 219 -0.27 19.65 -36.46
N LYS A 220 0.14 18.85 -37.46
CA LYS A 220 0.17 17.37 -37.36
C LYS A 220 1.44 16.82 -36.73
N ASP A 221 2.49 17.64 -36.68
CA ASP A 221 3.85 17.33 -36.22
C ASP A 221 4.23 18.13 -34.96
N PHE A 222 3.25 18.39 -34.10
CA PHE A 222 3.34 19.16 -32.86
C PHE A 222 4.57 18.81 -32.01
N ILE A 223 4.75 17.54 -31.64
CA ILE A 223 5.83 17.08 -30.76
C ILE A 223 7.18 17.23 -31.46
N THR A 224 7.25 16.94 -32.76
CA THR A 224 8.49 17.12 -33.53
C THR A 224 8.95 18.57 -33.50
N LYS A 225 8.02 19.50 -33.76
CA LYS A 225 8.31 20.94 -33.74
C LYS A 225 8.58 21.46 -32.34
N LEU A 226 7.84 20.99 -31.33
CA LEU A 226 8.05 21.40 -29.95
C LEU A 226 9.42 20.96 -29.45
N ASN A 227 9.84 19.75 -29.78
CA ASN A 227 11.18 19.27 -29.46
C ASN A 227 12.27 20.07 -30.20
N ALA A 228 12.03 20.49 -31.44
CA ALA A 228 12.95 21.39 -32.15
C ALA A 228 13.03 22.79 -31.47
N ALA A 229 11.91 23.32 -30.99
CA ALA A 229 11.87 24.57 -30.23
C ALA A 229 12.62 24.46 -28.89
N ILE A 230 12.43 23.36 -28.16
CA ILE A 230 13.15 23.07 -26.91
C ILE A 230 14.66 22.93 -27.16
N ASP A 231 15.05 22.22 -28.23
CA ASP A 231 16.45 22.07 -28.63
C ASP A 231 17.09 23.42 -28.99
N HIS A 232 16.35 24.29 -29.67
CA HIS A 232 16.79 25.64 -29.95
C HIS A 232 16.99 26.44 -28.65
N CYS A 233 15.99 26.44 -27.76
CA CYS A 233 16.06 27.11 -26.45
C CYS A 233 17.31 26.66 -25.67
N ARG A 234 17.58 25.36 -25.64
CA ARG A 234 18.76 24.78 -24.99
C ARG A 234 20.07 25.27 -25.61
N LYS A 235 20.16 25.37 -26.93
CA LYS A 235 21.37 25.83 -27.65
C LYS A 235 21.69 27.29 -27.37
N ILE A 236 20.67 28.14 -27.28
CA ILE A 236 20.85 29.59 -27.10
C ILE A 236 20.81 30.03 -25.63
N GLY A 237 20.50 29.13 -24.69
CA GLY A 237 20.27 29.48 -23.29
C GLY A 237 19.05 30.38 -23.10
N ALA A 238 17.95 30.11 -23.82
CA ALA A 238 16.71 30.86 -23.69
C ALA A 238 16.17 30.77 -22.25
N ALA A 239 15.55 31.85 -21.78
CA ALA A 239 14.94 31.88 -20.46
C ALA A 239 13.57 31.19 -20.45
N LYS A 240 12.82 31.29 -21.55
CA LYS A 240 11.43 30.83 -21.61
C LYS A 240 11.02 30.35 -22.99
N LEU A 241 10.19 29.31 -23.05
CA LEU A 241 9.42 28.89 -24.23
C LEU A 241 7.92 29.02 -23.94
N VAL A 242 7.21 29.76 -24.79
CA VAL A 242 5.75 29.97 -24.69
C VAL A 242 5.03 29.16 -25.76
N LEU A 243 4.12 28.27 -25.33
CA LEU A 243 3.10 27.69 -26.20
C LEU A 243 1.87 28.60 -26.20
N GLU A 244 1.40 29.01 -27.37
CA GLU A 244 0.17 29.81 -27.47
C GLU A 244 -1.03 28.99 -27.00
N LYS A 245 -1.96 29.64 -26.29
CA LYS A 245 -3.17 28.99 -25.78
C LYS A 245 -3.94 28.31 -26.91
N GLY A 246 -4.21 27.01 -26.77
CA GLY A 246 -5.03 26.27 -27.72
C GLY A 246 -5.27 24.83 -27.31
N ASP A 247 -6.10 24.15 -28.10
CA ASP A 247 -6.35 22.72 -28.00
C ASP A 247 -5.58 22.00 -29.10
N TYR A 248 -4.58 21.20 -28.72
CA TYR A 248 -3.66 20.54 -29.63
C TYR A 248 -3.95 19.04 -29.68
N TYR A 249 -4.25 18.53 -30.88
CA TYR A 249 -4.51 17.11 -31.09
C TYR A 249 -3.24 16.37 -31.54
N ILE A 250 -2.78 15.42 -30.73
CA ILE A 250 -1.45 14.81 -30.86
C ILE A 250 -1.57 13.31 -31.14
N THR A 251 -1.07 12.88 -32.30
CA THR A 251 -1.02 11.46 -32.70
C THR A 251 0.39 10.89 -32.77
N GLU A 252 1.40 11.73 -32.56
CA GLU A 252 2.80 11.34 -32.61
C GLU A 252 3.16 10.35 -31.49
N GLN A 253 3.89 9.30 -31.86
CA GLN A 253 4.28 8.19 -30.99
C GLN A 253 5.62 8.45 -30.27
N LYS A 254 5.85 9.69 -29.82
CA LYS A 254 7.09 10.14 -29.18
C LYS A 254 6.78 11.17 -28.08
N PRO A 255 7.65 11.35 -27.07
CA PRO A 255 7.40 12.27 -25.97
C PRO A 255 7.85 13.70 -26.29
N MET A 256 7.29 14.68 -25.59
CA MET A 256 7.90 16.01 -25.40
C MET A 256 9.18 15.86 -24.56
N LEU A 257 10.30 16.42 -25.00
CA LEU A 257 11.63 16.15 -24.44
C LEU A 257 12.23 17.40 -23.76
N PHE A 258 11.95 17.57 -22.48
CA PHE A 258 12.61 18.57 -21.65
C PHE A 258 13.87 17.96 -21.03
N THR A 259 14.98 17.98 -21.77
CA THR A 259 16.22 17.29 -21.36
C THR A 259 17.39 18.25 -21.28
N LYS A 260 18.20 18.16 -20.21
CA LYS A 260 19.43 18.96 -20.05
C LYS A 260 19.21 20.47 -20.18
N LEU A 261 18.06 20.96 -19.71
CA LEU A 261 17.75 22.38 -19.63
C LEU A 261 18.26 22.96 -18.32
N LYS A 262 18.60 24.24 -18.33
CA LYS A 262 19.10 24.94 -17.15
C LYS A 262 18.52 26.35 -17.12
N ASP A 263 18.02 26.76 -15.95
CA ASP A 263 17.46 28.11 -15.74
C ASP A 263 16.39 28.45 -16.79
N PHE A 264 15.40 27.56 -16.95
CA PHE A 264 14.44 27.60 -18.05
C PHE A 264 12.98 27.44 -17.59
N GLU A 265 12.08 28.19 -18.23
CA GLU A 265 10.62 28.07 -18.06
C GLU A 265 9.93 27.59 -19.34
N PHE A 266 9.05 26.60 -19.21
CA PHE A 266 8.02 26.31 -20.21
C PHE A 266 6.66 26.77 -19.72
N ASP A 267 5.98 27.59 -20.51
CA ASP A 267 4.65 28.10 -20.22
C ASP A 267 3.67 27.65 -21.32
N GLY A 268 2.75 26.79 -20.91
CA GLY A 268 1.72 26.23 -21.77
C GLY A 268 0.53 27.16 -22.04
N SER A 269 0.46 28.33 -21.40
CA SER A 269 -0.60 29.33 -21.53
C SER A 269 -2.04 28.80 -21.33
N GLY A 270 -2.21 27.76 -20.52
CA GLY A 270 -3.49 27.07 -20.25
C GLY A 270 -3.97 26.16 -21.39
N SER A 271 -3.08 25.72 -22.28
CA SER A 271 -3.40 24.85 -23.42
C SER A 271 -3.82 23.45 -22.99
N THR A 272 -4.63 22.77 -23.82
CA THR A 272 -4.96 21.35 -23.64
C THR A 272 -4.29 20.53 -24.73
N LEU A 273 -3.57 19.48 -24.32
CA LEU A 273 -2.86 18.55 -25.19
C LEU A 273 -3.60 17.21 -25.20
N THR A 274 -4.37 16.94 -26.25
CA THR A 274 -5.20 15.72 -26.37
C THR A 274 -4.47 14.66 -27.19
N PHE A 275 -4.17 13.53 -26.56
CA PHE A 275 -3.39 12.45 -27.17
C PHE A 275 -4.29 11.34 -27.74
N PHE A 276 -3.89 10.78 -28.88
CA PHE A 276 -4.42 9.53 -29.42
C PHE A 276 -3.28 8.70 -30.04
N ARG A 277 -2.86 7.64 -29.36
CA ARG A 277 -1.63 6.91 -29.74
C ARG A 277 -1.59 5.47 -29.18
N LYS A 278 -0.52 4.72 -29.49
CA LYS A 278 -0.36 3.30 -29.12
C LYS A 278 0.89 2.99 -28.30
N LYS A 279 1.85 3.91 -28.23
CA LYS A 279 3.09 3.75 -27.45
C LYS A 279 3.65 5.11 -27.03
N SER A 280 4.71 5.06 -26.21
CA SER A 280 5.44 6.21 -25.65
C SER A 280 4.68 6.91 -24.52
N ASN A 281 5.43 7.50 -23.60
CA ASN A 281 4.92 8.48 -22.65
C ASN A 281 4.69 9.85 -23.31
N SER A 282 3.95 10.75 -22.65
CA SER A 282 3.59 12.08 -23.18
C SER A 282 4.74 13.07 -23.04
N MET A 283 5.38 13.09 -21.88
CA MET A 283 6.44 14.02 -21.54
C MET A 283 7.57 13.33 -20.80
N THR A 284 8.81 13.65 -21.15
CA THR A 284 10.01 13.27 -20.40
C THR A 284 10.71 14.54 -19.95
N VAL A 285 11.00 14.62 -18.65
CA VAL A 285 11.79 15.70 -18.04
C VAL A 285 13.01 15.07 -17.38
N SER A 286 14.20 15.27 -17.95
CA SER A 286 15.41 14.64 -17.41
C SER A 286 16.64 15.54 -17.39
N ASP A 287 17.49 15.28 -16.40
CA ASP A 287 18.82 15.89 -16.28
C ASP A 287 18.79 17.43 -16.30
N CYS A 288 17.69 18.04 -15.85
CA CYS A 288 17.51 19.48 -15.83
C CYS A 288 17.96 20.11 -14.50
N LEU A 289 18.30 21.40 -14.53
CA LEU A 289 18.71 22.18 -13.37
C LEU A 289 17.93 23.51 -13.29
N ARG A 290 17.10 23.71 -12.25
CA ARG A 290 16.26 24.92 -12.08
C ARG A 290 15.35 25.14 -13.27
N VAL A 291 14.33 24.29 -13.37
CA VAL A 291 13.34 24.32 -14.46
C VAL A 291 11.93 24.41 -13.89
N LYS A 292 11.12 25.29 -14.48
CA LYS A 292 9.68 25.38 -14.25
C LYS A 292 8.93 24.98 -15.52
N ILE A 293 7.95 24.09 -15.41
CA ILE A 293 7.06 23.69 -16.50
C ILE A 293 5.64 23.89 -16.00
N ALA A 294 4.86 24.76 -16.66
CA ALA A 294 3.61 25.23 -16.10
C ALA A 294 2.49 25.51 -17.11
N ASN A 295 1.26 25.56 -16.58
CA ASN A 295 0.07 26.09 -17.25
C ASN A 295 -0.40 25.29 -18.48
N PHE A 296 -0.68 24.00 -18.36
CA PHE A 296 -1.27 23.21 -19.45
C PHE A 296 -1.93 21.93 -18.94
N ASN A 297 -2.73 21.30 -19.80
CA ASN A 297 -3.47 20.11 -19.49
C ASN A 297 -3.08 18.95 -20.41
N PHE A 298 -3.05 17.74 -19.87
CA PHE A 298 -3.01 16.50 -20.63
C PHE A 298 -4.41 15.91 -20.71
N ASP A 299 -4.83 15.50 -21.91
CA ASP A 299 -6.05 14.73 -22.11
C ASP A 299 -5.85 13.58 -23.10
N TRP A 300 -6.85 12.71 -23.19
CA TRP A 300 -6.93 11.58 -24.09
C TRP A 300 -8.14 11.71 -25.00
N ASP A 301 -8.07 11.18 -26.22
CA ASP A 301 -9.19 11.18 -27.16
C ASP A 301 -10.26 10.14 -26.77
N TRP A 302 -11.10 10.51 -25.79
CA TRP A 302 -12.26 9.72 -25.35
C TRP A 302 -13.32 9.53 -26.43
N SER A 303 -13.31 10.33 -27.51
CA SER A 303 -14.29 10.17 -28.59
C SER A 303 -13.99 8.95 -29.46
N LYS A 304 -12.72 8.53 -29.53
CA LYS A 304 -12.26 7.37 -30.31
C LYS A 304 -11.93 6.17 -29.46
N ASP A 305 -11.28 6.38 -28.32
CA ASP A 305 -10.71 5.31 -27.52
C ASP A 305 -10.83 5.61 -26.01
N PRO A 306 -12.05 5.58 -25.44
CA PRO A 306 -12.25 5.74 -24.01
C PRO A 306 -11.33 4.87 -23.16
N LEU A 307 -10.86 5.37 -22.02
CA LEU A 307 -9.96 4.61 -21.14
C LEU A 307 -10.70 3.62 -20.23
N GLY A 308 -12.00 3.82 -20.07
CA GLY A 308 -12.88 2.93 -19.33
C GLY A 308 -14.34 3.37 -19.43
N ALA A 309 -15.24 2.62 -18.82
CA ALA A 309 -16.67 2.94 -18.76
C ALA A 309 -17.29 2.46 -17.44
N ILE A 310 -18.42 3.04 -17.06
CA ILE A 310 -19.30 2.39 -16.09
C ILE A 310 -20.15 1.37 -16.83
N VAL A 311 -20.20 0.15 -16.31
CA VAL A 311 -20.94 -0.96 -16.89
C VAL A 311 -21.87 -1.60 -15.86
N GLN A 312 -23.00 -2.12 -16.31
CA GLN A 312 -23.91 -2.95 -15.53
C GLN A 312 -23.89 -4.39 -16.06
N ILE A 313 -23.92 -5.36 -15.14
CA ILE A 313 -24.10 -6.77 -15.52
C ILE A 313 -25.57 -6.98 -15.94
N VAL A 314 -25.82 -7.33 -17.19
CA VAL A 314 -27.19 -7.55 -17.70
C VAL A 314 -27.54 -9.02 -17.89
N ASP A 315 -26.53 -9.87 -18.06
CA ASP A 315 -26.66 -11.32 -18.11
C ASP A 315 -25.33 -12.00 -17.73
N SER A 316 -25.40 -13.24 -17.25
CA SER A 316 -24.23 -14.06 -16.98
C SER A 316 -24.63 -15.54 -16.96
N LYS A 317 -23.80 -16.41 -17.54
CA LYS A 317 -24.06 -17.87 -17.55
C LYS A 317 -22.81 -18.66 -17.24
N ARG A 318 -22.96 -19.68 -16.40
CA ARG A 318 -21.98 -20.76 -16.20
C ARG A 318 -22.28 -21.89 -17.18
N ASP A 319 -21.32 -22.22 -18.03
CA ASP A 319 -21.44 -23.20 -19.12
C ASP A 319 -20.04 -23.71 -19.55
N GLY A 320 -19.21 -24.14 -18.60
CA GLY A 320 -17.84 -24.59 -18.86
C GLY A 320 -16.99 -23.55 -19.60
N LYS A 321 -16.40 -23.95 -20.73
CA LYS A 321 -15.61 -23.07 -21.61
C LYS A 321 -16.43 -21.98 -22.32
N ASN A 322 -17.76 -22.09 -22.31
CA ASN A 322 -18.67 -21.12 -22.89
C ASN A 322 -19.31 -20.20 -21.83
N SER A 323 -18.86 -20.28 -20.58
CA SER A 323 -19.27 -19.35 -19.54
C SER A 323 -19.02 -17.91 -19.98
N TYR A 324 -19.94 -17.00 -19.66
CA TYR A 324 -19.88 -15.62 -20.11
C TYR A 324 -20.52 -14.64 -19.14
N VAL A 325 -20.20 -13.37 -19.34
CA VAL A 325 -20.79 -12.22 -18.66
C VAL A 325 -21.07 -11.14 -19.70
N ASP A 326 -22.26 -10.54 -19.64
CA ASP A 326 -22.69 -9.45 -20.50
C ASP A 326 -22.71 -8.13 -19.73
N PHE A 327 -22.01 -7.14 -20.28
CA PHE A 327 -21.83 -5.81 -19.72
C PHE A 327 -22.54 -4.78 -20.60
N GLU A 328 -23.53 -4.10 -20.03
CA GLU A 328 -24.12 -2.91 -20.65
C GLU A 328 -23.32 -1.67 -20.23
N PHE A 329 -22.85 -0.89 -21.19
CA PHE A 329 -22.17 0.38 -20.99
C PHE A 329 -23.22 1.46 -20.72
N VAL A 330 -23.43 1.77 -19.43
CA VAL A 330 -24.64 2.48 -18.96
C VAL A 330 -24.73 3.91 -19.49
N ASP A 331 -23.60 4.59 -19.63
CA ASP A 331 -23.53 5.97 -20.12
C ASP A 331 -23.56 6.06 -21.67
N TYR A 332 -23.71 4.92 -22.36
CA TYR A 332 -23.80 4.78 -23.81
C TYR A 332 -25.13 4.15 -24.25
N LYS A 333 -26.17 4.27 -23.42
CA LYS A 333 -27.50 3.79 -23.77
C LYS A 333 -27.98 4.44 -25.07
N ASN A 334 -28.41 3.62 -26.03
CA ASN A 334 -28.80 4.02 -27.39
C ASN A 334 -27.66 4.59 -28.26
N GLU A 335 -26.40 4.48 -27.84
CA GLU A 335 -25.23 4.85 -28.62
C GLU A 335 -24.41 3.59 -28.99
N THR A 336 -23.53 3.72 -29.99
CA THR A 336 -22.49 2.71 -30.24
C THR A 336 -21.23 3.12 -29.51
N TYR A 337 -20.71 2.24 -28.65
CA TYR A 337 -19.43 2.48 -27.98
C TYR A 337 -18.31 2.64 -29.03
N PRO A 338 -17.49 3.71 -28.97
CA PRO A 338 -16.66 4.15 -30.09
C PRO A 338 -15.52 3.17 -30.43
N GLN A 339 -14.91 2.54 -29.43
CA GLN A 339 -13.91 1.49 -29.64
C GLN A 339 -14.60 0.14 -29.70
N ARG A 340 -14.40 -0.63 -30.77
CA ARG A 340 -15.02 -1.96 -30.93
C ARG A 340 -14.07 -3.10 -30.60
N ASP A 341 -12.78 -2.87 -30.75
CA ASP A 341 -11.73 -3.80 -30.31
C ASP A 341 -11.22 -3.38 -28.94
N ILE A 342 -12.03 -3.66 -27.90
CA ILE A 342 -11.73 -3.22 -26.54
C ILE A 342 -11.00 -4.31 -25.76
N ARG A 343 -9.99 -3.88 -25.02
CA ARG A 343 -9.38 -4.67 -23.96
C ARG A 343 -10.22 -4.54 -22.69
N VAL A 344 -10.35 -5.61 -21.91
CA VAL A 344 -10.95 -5.53 -20.56
C VAL A 344 -9.87 -5.81 -19.54
N GLY A 345 -9.15 -4.75 -19.17
CA GLY A 345 -8.00 -4.84 -18.27
C GLY A 345 -8.40 -5.26 -16.87
N HIS A 346 -9.25 -4.44 -16.24
CA HIS A 346 -9.72 -4.65 -14.88
C HIS A 346 -11.12 -4.07 -14.68
N ILE A 347 -11.94 -4.78 -13.90
CA ILE A 347 -13.23 -4.26 -13.43
C ILE A 347 -13.23 -4.13 -11.92
N SER A 348 -13.77 -3.02 -11.41
CA SER A 348 -13.88 -2.73 -9.98
C SER A 348 -15.32 -2.32 -9.65
N PRO A 349 -15.86 -2.77 -8.51
CA PRO A 349 -17.24 -2.50 -8.15
C PRO A 349 -17.43 -1.01 -7.84
N ILE A 350 -18.57 -0.46 -8.26
CA ILE A 350 -18.93 0.95 -8.05
C ILE A 350 -20.14 1.06 -7.13
N ASP A 351 -20.10 2.01 -6.20
CA ASP A 351 -21.28 2.42 -5.44
C ASP A 351 -22.23 3.19 -6.37
N PRO A 352 -23.47 2.70 -6.62
CA PRO A 352 -24.43 3.34 -7.50
C PRO A 352 -24.83 4.76 -7.06
N LYS A 353 -24.73 5.09 -5.77
CA LYS A 353 -25.15 6.40 -5.23
C LYS A 353 -24.12 7.48 -5.49
N THR A 354 -22.85 7.16 -5.22
CA THR A 354 -21.75 8.12 -5.33
C THR A 354 -21.06 8.05 -6.69
N ARG A 355 -21.27 6.95 -7.45
CA ARG A 355 -20.50 6.60 -8.66
C ARG A 355 -19.00 6.45 -8.40
N SER A 356 -18.62 6.27 -7.13
CA SER A 356 -17.24 6.10 -6.67
C SER A 356 -16.87 4.61 -6.69
N ILE A 357 -15.57 4.34 -6.79
CA ILE A 357 -15.05 2.97 -6.69
C ILE A 357 -15.07 2.47 -5.25
N GLY A 358 -15.26 1.16 -5.12
CA GLY A 358 -15.19 0.44 -3.86
C GLY A 358 -16.57 0.26 -3.24
N VAL A 359 -16.92 -1.01 -3.04
CA VAL A 359 -18.17 -1.44 -2.43
C VAL A 359 -17.81 -2.54 -1.44
N GLU A 360 -18.45 -2.53 -0.29
CA GLU A 360 -18.26 -3.55 0.74
C GLU A 360 -18.59 -4.96 0.20
N ASP A 361 -17.64 -5.88 0.34
CA ASP A 361 -17.60 -7.23 -0.27
C ASP A 361 -17.63 -7.26 -1.80
N GLY A 362 -17.42 -6.10 -2.43
CA GLY A 362 -17.41 -5.95 -3.87
C GLY A 362 -16.33 -6.81 -4.51
N LYS A 363 -16.76 -7.63 -5.47
CA LYS A 363 -15.91 -8.48 -6.30
C LYS A 363 -15.15 -7.61 -7.31
N ALA A 364 -13.93 -7.98 -7.68
CA ALA A 364 -13.23 -7.36 -8.81
C ALA A 364 -12.58 -8.47 -9.62
N ALA A 365 -12.31 -8.19 -10.90
CA ALA A 365 -11.65 -9.14 -11.77
C ALA A 365 -10.64 -8.43 -12.68
N SER A 366 -9.54 -9.10 -12.93
CA SER A 366 -8.54 -8.72 -13.92
C SER A 366 -8.48 -9.80 -14.98
N TRP A 367 -8.70 -9.44 -16.23
CA TRP A 367 -8.61 -10.38 -17.35
C TRP A 367 -7.42 -10.04 -18.20
N GLU A 368 -7.41 -8.84 -18.78
CA GLU A 368 -6.41 -8.44 -19.77
C GLU A 368 -5.47 -7.36 -19.22
N MET A 369 -5.09 -7.43 -17.93
CA MET A 369 -4.39 -6.34 -17.24
C MET A 369 -3.05 -5.97 -17.89
N ARG A 370 -2.35 -6.93 -18.53
CA ARG A 370 -1.09 -6.71 -19.26
C ARG A 370 -1.33 -7.03 -20.74
N GLY A 371 -1.74 -6.02 -21.52
CA GLY A 371 -2.33 -6.08 -22.88
C GLY A 371 -1.58 -6.76 -24.04
N LYS A 372 -0.67 -7.71 -23.78
CA LYS A 372 -0.17 -8.69 -24.76
C LYS A 372 0.02 -10.09 -24.20
N ARG A 373 0.06 -10.25 -22.86
CA ARG A 373 0.17 -11.57 -22.22
C ARG A 373 -1.19 -12.21 -22.01
N ASP A 374 -2.24 -11.39 -22.03
CA ASP A 374 -3.53 -11.74 -21.45
C ASP A 374 -4.70 -11.59 -22.44
N ASP A 375 -4.45 -11.36 -23.75
CA ASP A 375 -5.49 -11.26 -24.80
C ASP A 375 -6.11 -12.63 -25.14
N ILE A 376 -6.49 -13.37 -24.11
CA ILE A 376 -6.91 -14.77 -24.16
C ILE A 376 -8.43 -14.91 -24.16
N TYR A 377 -9.16 -13.82 -23.90
CA TYR A 377 -10.61 -13.85 -23.71
C TYR A 377 -11.35 -13.47 -24.98
N ARG A 378 -12.19 -14.40 -25.46
CA ARG A 378 -13.12 -14.13 -26.57
C ARG A 378 -14.13 -13.08 -26.12
N LYS A 379 -14.41 -12.12 -27.01
CA LYS A 379 -15.36 -11.02 -26.79
C LYS A 379 -16.33 -10.93 -27.97
N LYS A 380 -17.57 -10.53 -27.72
CA LYS A 380 -18.59 -10.29 -28.75
C LYS A 380 -19.49 -9.14 -28.34
N TRP A 381 -19.63 -8.14 -29.20
CA TRP A 381 -20.68 -7.13 -29.03
C TRP A 381 -22.05 -7.70 -29.42
N LEU A 382 -23.01 -7.61 -28.52
CA LEU A 382 -24.40 -8.03 -28.73
C LEU A 382 -25.26 -6.87 -29.27
N SER A 383 -24.86 -5.63 -28.98
CA SER A 383 -25.47 -4.40 -29.48
C SER A 383 -24.42 -3.28 -29.58
N GLY A 384 -24.86 -2.03 -29.81
CA GLY A 384 -24.00 -0.86 -29.75
C GLY A 384 -23.31 -0.67 -28.40
N ASN A 385 -23.94 -1.05 -27.29
CA ASN A 385 -23.49 -0.79 -25.92
C ASN A 385 -23.47 -2.03 -25.01
N VAL A 386 -23.69 -3.24 -25.52
CA VAL A 386 -23.63 -4.49 -24.74
C VAL A 386 -22.50 -5.39 -25.23
N LEU A 387 -21.52 -5.67 -24.35
CA LEU A 387 -20.38 -6.54 -24.60
C LEU A 387 -20.52 -7.86 -23.83
N ARG A 388 -20.43 -8.98 -24.54
CA ARG A 388 -20.21 -10.30 -23.96
C ARG A 388 -18.73 -10.61 -23.87
N ILE A 389 -18.28 -11.03 -22.69
CA ILE A 389 -16.94 -11.60 -22.46
C ILE A 389 -17.11 -13.07 -22.07
N TYR A 390 -16.38 -13.95 -22.74
CA TYR A 390 -16.32 -15.36 -22.35
C TYR A 390 -15.22 -15.57 -21.33
N VAL A 391 -15.57 -15.94 -20.11
CA VAL A 391 -14.65 -16.11 -18.98
C VAL A 391 -14.72 -17.55 -18.47
N PRO A 392 -13.62 -18.17 -18.03
CA PRO A 392 -13.65 -19.52 -17.45
C PRO A 392 -14.61 -19.62 -16.27
N GLU A 393 -15.32 -20.75 -16.15
CA GLU A 393 -16.31 -20.98 -15.10
C GLU A 393 -15.73 -20.92 -13.67
N ASN A 394 -14.45 -21.18 -13.50
CA ASN A 394 -13.77 -21.12 -12.21
C ASN A 394 -13.39 -19.70 -11.75
N GLN A 395 -13.73 -18.67 -12.54
CA GLN A 395 -13.51 -17.26 -12.18
C GLN A 395 -14.57 -16.74 -11.20
N VAL A 396 -14.29 -15.56 -10.64
CA VAL A 396 -15.27 -14.77 -9.89
C VAL A 396 -16.50 -14.54 -10.77
N PHE A 397 -17.68 -14.81 -10.23
CA PHE A 397 -18.94 -14.75 -10.98
C PHE A 397 -19.84 -13.65 -10.45
N PHE A 398 -20.49 -12.98 -11.39
CA PHE A 398 -21.14 -11.69 -11.20
C PHE A 398 -22.65 -11.85 -11.16
N GLU A 399 -23.32 -10.93 -10.50
CA GLU A 399 -24.77 -10.94 -10.35
C GLU A 399 -25.38 -9.86 -11.24
N LYS A 400 -26.51 -10.19 -11.88
CA LYS A 400 -27.25 -9.25 -12.72
C LYS A 400 -27.64 -8.03 -11.90
N GLY A 401 -27.38 -6.84 -12.44
CA GLY A 401 -27.66 -5.54 -11.82
C GLY A 401 -26.47 -4.88 -11.15
N GLU A 402 -25.39 -5.61 -10.84
CA GLU A 402 -24.17 -5.05 -10.25
C GLU A 402 -23.51 -4.02 -11.20
N LEU A 403 -22.95 -2.94 -10.63
CA LEU A 403 -22.24 -1.89 -11.36
C LEU A 403 -20.73 -1.98 -11.16
N TYR A 404 -20.00 -1.74 -12.23
CA TYR A 404 -18.54 -1.77 -12.25
C TYR A 404 -17.96 -0.60 -13.04
N ARG A 405 -16.80 -0.12 -12.61
CA ARG A 405 -15.86 0.57 -13.48
C ARG A 405 -15.11 -0.48 -14.29
N MET A 406 -15.14 -0.38 -15.61
CA MET A 406 -14.35 -1.20 -16.52
C MET A 406 -13.21 -0.37 -17.11
N ASN A 407 -11.98 -0.60 -16.66
CA ASN A 407 -10.79 0.02 -17.25
C ASN A 407 -10.27 -0.84 -18.42
N HIS A 408 -10.03 -0.19 -19.56
CA HIS A 408 -9.50 -0.85 -20.75
C HIS A 408 -7.99 -0.99 -20.70
N TYR A 409 -7.30 -0.02 -20.10
CA TYR A 409 -5.84 0.01 -19.98
C TYR A 409 -5.38 -0.12 -18.53
N TYR A 410 -4.09 -0.34 -18.31
CA TYR A 410 -3.50 -0.28 -16.96
C TYR A 410 -2.12 0.37 -16.99
N TYR A 411 -1.09 -0.31 -17.50
CA TYR A 411 0.32 0.13 -17.52
C TYR A 411 0.84 0.48 -18.93
N ASP A 412 -0.04 0.90 -19.83
CA ASP A 412 0.22 0.90 -21.27
C ASP A 412 1.10 2.08 -21.71
N MET A 413 0.73 3.31 -21.31
CA MET A 413 1.45 4.54 -21.64
C MET A 413 1.35 5.56 -20.51
N ASN A 414 2.43 5.75 -19.76
CA ASN A 414 2.47 6.76 -18.70
C ASN A 414 2.41 8.18 -19.28
N CYS A 415 1.92 9.16 -18.54
CA CYS A 415 1.89 10.54 -19.00
C CYS A 415 3.29 11.17 -18.90
N THR A 416 3.83 11.34 -17.70
CA THR A 416 5.09 12.06 -17.48
C THR A 416 6.14 11.19 -16.79
N HIS A 417 7.35 11.13 -17.37
CA HIS A 417 8.53 10.54 -16.75
C HIS A 417 9.49 11.64 -16.31
N MET A 418 9.93 11.59 -15.06
CA MET A 418 10.91 12.52 -14.49
C MET A 418 12.12 11.75 -13.99
N SER A 419 13.32 12.19 -14.36
CA SER A 419 14.54 11.55 -13.86
C SER A 419 15.72 12.49 -13.69
N SER A 420 16.43 12.33 -12.57
CA SER A 420 17.72 13.01 -12.33
C SER A 420 17.70 14.53 -12.49
N ASN A 421 16.57 15.19 -12.27
CA ASN A 421 16.50 16.65 -12.25
C ASN A 421 16.88 17.20 -10.87
N LYS A 422 17.38 18.43 -10.84
CA LYS A 422 17.63 19.18 -9.61
C LYS A 422 16.95 20.55 -9.66
N HIS A 423 16.12 20.86 -8.67
CA HIS A 423 15.28 22.08 -8.67
C HIS A 423 14.27 22.09 -9.82
N LEU A 424 13.28 21.18 -9.75
CA LEU A 424 12.20 21.07 -10.73
C LEU A 424 10.87 21.51 -10.12
N THR A 425 10.17 22.43 -10.79
CA THR A 425 8.80 22.84 -10.44
C THR A 425 7.85 22.47 -11.57
N LEU A 426 6.81 21.70 -11.25
CA LEU A 426 5.62 21.54 -12.10
C LEU A 426 4.47 22.31 -11.45
N GLU A 427 3.81 23.18 -12.21
CA GLU A 427 2.83 24.12 -11.64
C GLU A 427 1.60 24.32 -12.54
N ASN A 428 0.40 24.31 -11.97
CA ASN A 428 -0.86 24.53 -12.70
C ASN A 428 -1.01 23.57 -13.90
N ILE A 429 -0.88 22.27 -13.62
CA ILE A 429 -1.02 21.21 -14.64
C ILE A 429 -2.18 20.31 -14.28
N ASN A 430 -3.08 20.05 -15.23
CA ASN A 430 -4.11 19.03 -15.07
C ASN A 430 -3.79 17.80 -15.93
N VAL A 431 -3.92 16.61 -15.37
CA VAL A 431 -3.97 15.35 -16.15
C VAL A 431 -5.40 14.86 -16.08
N PHE A 432 -6.19 15.18 -17.11
CA PHE A 432 -7.57 14.75 -17.20
C PHE A 432 -7.66 13.25 -17.47
N SER A 433 -6.75 12.71 -18.30
CA SER A 433 -6.74 11.28 -18.62
C SER A 433 -5.40 10.76 -19.12
N THR A 434 -5.03 9.53 -18.74
CA THR A 434 -3.89 8.80 -19.33
C THR A 434 -3.99 7.27 -19.16
N PRO A 435 -3.68 6.46 -20.19
CA PRO A 435 -3.71 4.99 -20.11
C PRO A 435 -2.46 4.38 -19.44
N GLY A 436 -2.09 4.89 -18.27
CA GLY A 436 -0.89 4.50 -17.54
C GLY A 436 -0.79 5.20 -16.20
N HIS A 437 0.43 5.32 -15.68
CA HIS A 437 0.71 6.22 -14.57
C HIS A 437 0.65 7.69 -15.02
N SER A 438 0.21 8.62 -14.18
CA SER A 438 0.32 10.06 -14.53
C SER A 438 1.75 10.56 -14.39
N PHE A 439 2.42 10.29 -13.27
CA PHE A 439 3.80 10.71 -13.05
C PHE A 439 4.65 9.53 -12.55
N VAL A 440 5.84 9.34 -13.13
CA VAL A 440 6.82 8.33 -12.71
C VAL A 440 8.18 8.96 -12.52
N VAL A 441 8.85 8.63 -11.41
CA VAL A 441 10.16 9.18 -11.03
C VAL A 441 11.19 8.10 -10.81
N SER A 442 12.41 8.39 -11.28
CA SER A 442 13.59 7.58 -11.04
C SER A 442 14.88 8.40 -11.05
N GLY A 443 16.02 7.72 -10.91
CA GLY A 443 17.34 8.33 -10.96
C GLY A 443 17.61 9.26 -9.78
N SER A 444 18.51 10.23 -9.98
CA SER A 444 18.99 11.13 -8.92
C SER A 444 18.11 12.36 -8.73
N GLN A 445 16.78 12.22 -8.90
CA GLN A 445 15.82 13.34 -8.75
C GLN A 445 15.96 13.97 -7.36
N GLN A 446 16.10 15.29 -7.27
CA GLN A 446 16.39 15.99 -6.01
C GLN A 446 15.81 17.41 -6.00
N TYR A 447 15.28 17.88 -4.87
CA TYR A 447 14.71 19.24 -4.72
C TYR A 447 13.68 19.57 -5.80
N TRP A 448 12.43 19.21 -5.58
CA TRP A 448 11.42 19.28 -6.63
C TRP A 448 10.02 19.36 -6.04
N GLN A 449 9.09 19.92 -6.80
CA GLN A 449 7.75 20.20 -6.30
C GLN A 449 6.67 20.13 -7.38
N LEU A 450 5.48 19.71 -6.93
CA LEU A 450 4.21 19.87 -7.63
C LEU A 450 3.40 20.93 -6.88
N LEU A 451 3.01 21.99 -7.60
CA LEU A 451 2.19 23.09 -7.07
C LEU A 451 0.89 23.17 -7.88
N ASN A 452 -0.27 22.93 -7.27
CA ASN A 452 -1.55 22.92 -7.98
C ASN A 452 -1.51 22.04 -9.25
N VAL A 453 -1.04 20.81 -9.07
CA VAL A 453 -1.05 19.78 -10.11
C VAL A 453 -2.16 18.81 -9.79
N ASN A 454 -3.13 18.66 -10.70
CA ASN A 454 -4.34 17.89 -10.45
C ASN A 454 -4.45 16.72 -11.43
N ILE A 455 -4.93 15.60 -10.95
CA ILE A 455 -5.29 14.42 -11.73
C ILE A 455 -6.75 14.16 -11.39
N ALA A 456 -7.63 14.87 -12.09
CA ALA A 456 -9.04 14.96 -11.79
C ALA A 456 -9.85 14.84 -13.08
N ILE A 457 -11.08 14.33 -12.96
CA ILE A 457 -12.00 14.27 -14.10
C ILE A 457 -12.35 15.71 -14.51
N PRO A 458 -12.26 16.08 -15.79
CA PRO A 458 -12.64 17.41 -16.24
C PRO A 458 -14.12 17.69 -15.93
N PRO A 459 -14.49 18.92 -15.53
CA PRO A 459 -15.88 19.27 -15.27
C PRO A 459 -16.81 18.89 -16.43
N ASN A 460 -18.06 18.54 -16.11
CA ASN A 460 -19.10 18.19 -17.09
C ASN A 460 -18.76 17.00 -18.01
N SER A 461 -17.95 16.04 -17.53
CA SER A 461 -17.57 14.83 -18.27
C SER A 461 -18.13 13.54 -17.66
N PRO A 462 -19.47 13.37 -17.58
CA PRO A 462 -20.11 12.28 -16.83
C PRO A 462 -19.82 10.86 -17.35
N LYS A 463 -19.38 10.75 -18.62
CA LYS A 463 -19.01 9.47 -19.26
C LYS A 463 -17.62 8.97 -18.86
N ARG A 464 -16.80 9.77 -18.15
CA ARG A 464 -15.42 9.41 -17.78
C ARG A 464 -15.40 8.89 -16.34
N PRO A 465 -15.15 7.59 -16.10
CA PRO A 465 -15.08 7.04 -14.74
C PRO A 465 -13.67 6.96 -14.17
N THR A 466 -12.67 7.42 -14.93
CA THR A 466 -11.26 7.32 -14.53
C THR A 466 -10.42 8.45 -15.12
N THR A 467 -9.38 8.83 -14.40
CA THR A 467 -8.34 9.77 -14.83
C THR A 467 -7.16 8.99 -15.42
N CYS A 468 -6.31 8.44 -14.57
CA CYS A 468 -5.21 7.55 -14.96
C CYS A 468 -5.55 6.09 -14.70
N THR A 469 -5.07 5.16 -15.53
CA THR A 469 -5.41 3.74 -15.39
C THR A 469 -4.47 2.94 -14.48
N ALA A 470 -3.39 3.55 -13.97
CA ALA A 470 -2.53 3.02 -12.90
C ALA A 470 -2.33 4.10 -11.82
N ASP A 471 -1.19 4.12 -11.13
CA ASP A 471 -0.88 5.07 -10.07
C ASP A 471 -0.88 6.51 -10.60
N HIS A 472 -1.36 7.43 -9.80
CA HIS A 472 -1.29 8.85 -10.08
C HIS A 472 0.17 9.30 -10.04
N PHE A 473 0.92 8.91 -9.00
CA PHE A 473 2.31 9.29 -8.85
C PHE A 473 3.19 8.21 -8.21
N HIS A 474 4.20 7.75 -8.95
CA HIS A 474 5.09 6.68 -8.53
C HIS A 474 6.55 7.13 -8.48
N ILE A 475 7.14 7.17 -7.29
CA ILE A 475 8.57 7.41 -7.07
C ILE A 475 9.25 6.06 -6.81
N SER A 476 10.04 5.59 -7.78
CA SER A 476 10.74 4.29 -7.70
C SER A 476 12.14 4.38 -7.08
N ARG A 477 12.75 5.57 -7.17
CA ARG A 477 13.97 5.99 -6.45
C ARG A 477 14.20 7.48 -6.67
N SER A 478 14.83 8.13 -5.70
CA SER A 478 15.23 9.55 -5.78
C SER A 478 16.33 9.87 -4.76
N LYS A 479 16.77 11.13 -4.71
CA LYS A 479 17.59 11.69 -3.62
C LYS A 479 16.76 12.56 -2.65
N GLY A 480 15.44 12.50 -2.76
CA GLY A 480 14.49 13.15 -1.85
C GLY A 480 14.26 14.64 -2.08
N TYR A 481 13.75 15.31 -1.03
CA TYR A 481 13.36 16.72 -1.02
C TYR A 481 12.23 17.01 -2.02
N PHE A 482 11.06 16.45 -1.73
CA PHE A 482 9.86 16.57 -2.57
C PHE A 482 8.73 17.33 -1.86
N LYS A 483 8.07 18.27 -2.55
CA LYS A 483 6.83 18.93 -2.08
C LYS A 483 5.64 18.68 -3.01
N MET A 484 4.49 18.40 -2.45
CA MET A 484 3.19 18.36 -3.13
C MET A 484 2.23 19.29 -2.40
N ILE A 485 1.86 20.39 -3.04
CA ILE A 485 1.11 21.48 -2.41
C ILE A 485 -0.13 21.82 -3.24
N ASP A 486 -1.29 21.86 -2.59
CA ASP A 486 -2.58 22.24 -3.18
C ASP A 486 -2.97 21.37 -4.40
N CYS A 487 -2.70 20.05 -4.33
CA CYS A 487 -2.96 19.11 -5.42
C CYS A 487 -4.21 18.25 -5.18
N ASP A 488 -4.91 17.89 -6.25
CA ASP A 488 -6.10 17.01 -6.24
C ASP A 488 -5.90 15.77 -7.11
N PHE A 489 -5.80 14.59 -6.49
CA PHE A 489 -5.60 13.29 -7.15
C PHE A 489 -6.79 12.35 -6.87
N GLY A 490 -7.59 12.07 -7.90
CA GLY A 490 -8.70 11.15 -7.77
C GLY A 490 -9.08 10.36 -9.00
N PHE A 491 -9.96 9.37 -8.79
CA PHE A 491 -10.52 8.47 -9.82
C PHE A 491 -9.51 7.60 -10.59
N GLY A 492 -8.27 7.49 -10.12
CA GLY A 492 -7.25 6.66 -10.79
C GLY A 492 -7.44 5.15 -10.64
N GLY A 493 -6.60 4.41 -11.36
CA GLY A 493 -6.58 2.95 -11.45
C GLY A 493 -5.76 2.24 -10.40
N ASP A 494 -4.94 2.98 -9.65
CA ASP A 494 -4.15 2.48 -8.52
C ASP A 494 -3.86 3.65 -7.55
N ASP A 495 -2.78 3.54 -6.77
CA ASP A 495 -2.43 4.46 -5.68
C ASP A 495 -2.37 5.95 -6.10
N CYS A 496 -2.71 6.87 -5.19
CA CYS A 496 -2.50 8.31 -5.44
C CYS A 496 -1.02 8.71 -5.34
N LEU A 497 -0.29 8.15 -4.38
CA LEU A 497 1.16 8.33 -4.30
C LEU A 497 1.80 7.04 -3.79
N ASN A 498 2.85 6.59 -4.46
CA ASN A 498 3.73 5.54 -3.97
C ASN A 498 5.17 6.08 -3.91
N ALA A 499 5.69 6.32 -2.70
CA ALA A 499 6.99 6.94 -2.47
C ALA A 499 7.99 5.98 -1.81
N HIS A 500 8.91 5.45 -2.61
CA HIS A 500 9.88 4.46 -2.15
C HIS A 500 11.20 4.47 -2.95
N ASP A 501 12.15 3.69 -2.47
CA ASP A 501 13.27 3.18 -3.26
C ASP A 501 13.07 1.67 -3.48
N CYS A 502 13.76 1.06 -4.44
CA CYS A 502 13.72 -0.39 -4.64
C CYS A 502 14.92 -1.07 -3.95
N SER A 503 14.68 -2.25 -3.37
CA SER A 503 15.68 -3.09 -2.71
C SER A 503 15.87 -4.42 -3.46
N LEU A 504 16.80 -5.25 -2.98
CA LEU A 504 17.06 -6.59 -3.50
C LEU A 504 17.19 -7.59 -2.37
N PHE A 505 16.54 -8.76 -2.51
CA PHE A 505 16.73 -9.89 -1.60
C PHE A 505 17.71 -10.92 -2.19
N MET A 506 18.69 -11.33 -1.40
CA MET A 506 19.78 -12.20 -1.82
C MET A 506 20.18 -13.23 -0.76
N ARG A 507 20.77 -14.33 -1.19
CA ARG A 507 21.36 -15.35 -0.31
C ARG A 507 22.86 -15.51 -0.55
N PRO A 508 23.66 -15.88 0.46
CA PRO A 508 25.06 -16.24 0.29
C PRO A 508 25.29 -17.25 -0.84
N SER A 509 26.36 -17.03 -1.62
CA SER A 509 26.89 -18.03 -2.55
C SER A 509 28.40 -18.26 -2.38
N GLY A 510 29.05 -17.50 -1.49
CA GLY A 510 30.46 -17.59 -1.19
C GLY A 510 30.85 -16.51 -0.18
N LYS A 511 32.14 -16.45 0.17
CA LYS A 511 32.66 -15.54 1.22
C LYS A 511 32.42 -14.05 0.94
N ARG A 512 32.41 -13.65 -0.34
CA ARG A 512 32.18 -12.27 -0.81
C ARG A 512 31.09 -12.16 -1.87
N THR A 513 30.26 -13.19 -2.00
CA THR A 513 29.30 -13.29 -3.10
C THR A 513 27.92 -13.68 -2.60
N MET A 514 26.90 -13.06 -3.19
CA MET A 514 25.51 -13.39 -2.95
C MET A 514 24.77 -13.59 -4.27
N ARG A 515 23.69 -14.37 -4.26
CA ARG A 515 22.80 -14.59 -5.41
C ARG A 515 21.43 -14.00 -5.16
N THR A 516 20.87 -13.35 -6.18
CA THR A 516 19.49 -12.86 -6.14
C THR A 516 18.52 -14.04 -6.03
N VAL A 517 17.50 -13.94 -5.17
CA VAL A 517 16.36 -14.88 -5.24
C VAL A 517 15.46 -14.55 -6.43
N ASN A 518 15.34 -13.25 -6.75
CA ASN A 518 14.68 -12.73 -7.94
C ASN A 518 15.46 -11.52 -8.47
N GLY A 519 15.95 -11.59 -9.70
CA GLY A 519 16.70 -10.49 -10.32
C GLY A 519 15.86 -9.42 -11.00
N ARG A 520 14.53 -9.34 -10.76
CA ARG A 520 13.68 -8.28 -11.33
C ARG A 520 14.17 -6.88 -10.97
N SER A 521 14.71 -6.71 -9.77
CA SER A 521 15.22 -5.42 -9.27
C SER A 521 16.74 -5.28 -9.43
N ILE A 522 17.42 -6.10 -10.23
CA ILE A 522 18.89 -6.02 -10.34
C ILE A 522 19.38 -4.65 -10.82
N TRP A 523 18.54 -3.93 -11.57
CA TRP A 523 18.80 -2.57 -12.07
C TRP A 523 18.95 -1.51 -10.97
N THR A 524 18.65 -1.84 -9.70
CA THR A 524 18.77 -0.93 -8.57
C THR A 524 20.19 -0.77 -8.07
N ILE A 525 21.11 -1.65 -8.49
CA ILE A 525 22.54 -1.59 -8.16
C ILE A 525 23.38 -1.68 -9.44
N ALA A 526 24.56 -1.08 -9.39
CA ALA A 526 25.60 -1.19 -10.40
C ALA A 526 26.97 -1.44 -9.76
N LYS A 527 27.95 -1.83 -10.58
CA LYS A 527 29.34 -1.91 -10.15
C LYS A 527 29.81 -0.51 -9.71
N GLY A 528 30.38 -0.44 -8.51
CA GLY A 528 30.82 0.79 -7.88
C GLY A 528 29.84 1.34 -6.84
N ASP A 529 28.58 0.91 -6.87
CA ASP A 529 27.57 1.39 -5.92
C ASP A 529 27.90 0.96 -4.49
N LYS A 530 27.65 1.86 -3.55
CA LYS A 530 27.76 1.60 -2.12
C LYS A 530 26.42 1.08 -1.58
N VAL A 531 26.44 -0.09 -0.95
CA VAL A 531 25.23 -0.72 -0.41
C VAL A 531 25.31 -0.93 1.11
N GLU A 532 24.18 -0.80 1.79
CA GLU A 532 23.98 -1.35 3.13
C GLU A 532 23.38 -2.75 3.00
N ILE A 533 23.96 -3.71 3.74
CA ILE A 533 23.48 -5.09 3.79
C ILE A 533 22.67 -5.24 5.08
N ARG A 534 21.38 -5.56 4.97
CA ARG A 534 20.48 -5.87 6.08
C ARG A 534 20.23 -7.35 6.17
N GLN A 535 19.96 -7.86 7.36
CA GLN A 535 19.47 -9.22 7.54
C GLN A 535 18.06 -9.37 6.93
N GLY A 536 17.62 -10.59 6.63
CA GLY A 536 16.32 -10.84 6.02
C GLY A 536 15.10 -10.48 6.87
N ASP A 537 15.28 -10.13 8.15
CA ASP A 537 14.26 -9.56 9.05
C ASP A 537 14.30 -8.02 9.13
N TYR A 538 15.14 -7.37 8.30
CA TYR A 538 15.50 -5.95 8.26
C TYR A 538 16.50 -5.46 9.32
N SER A 539 16.87 -6.28 10.30
CA SER A 539 17.83 -5.85 11.32
C SER A 539 19.20 -5.50 10.71
N PRO A 540 19.96 -4.56 11.30
CA PRO A 540 21.27 -4.20 10.79
C PRO A 540 22.22 -5.40 10.84
N SER A 541 22.89 -5.71 9.73
CA SER A 541 24.05 -6.62 9.79
C SER A 541 25.29 -5.92 10.35
N GLY A 542 25.26 -4.57 10.43
CA GLY A 542 26.41 -3.72 10.76
C GLY A 542 27.34 -3.43 9.57
N MET A 543 26.96 -3.83 8.35
CA MET A 543 27.86 -3.82 7.21
C MET A 543 27.40 -2.91 6.06
N GLN A 544 28.37 -2.17 5.51
CA GLN A 544 28.30 -1.54 4.20
C GLN A 544 29.40 -2.10 3.29
N ALA A 545 29.12 -2.22 1.99
CA ALA A 545 30.03 -2.80 1.01
C ALA A 545 29.98 -2.03 -0.32
N ILE A 546 30.97 -2.26 -1.18
CA ILE A 546 30.97 -1.80 -2.58
C ILE A 546 30.69 -3.00 -3.48
N VAL A 547 29.77 -2.85 -4.43
CA VAL A 547 29.53 -3.85 -5.47
C VAL A 547 30.69 -3.84 -6.46
N THR A 548 31.47 -4.92 -6.54
CA THR A 548 32.65 -5.00 -7.42
C THR A 548 32.37 -5.70 -8.75
N ASP A 549 31.37 -6.59 -8.79
CA ASP A 549 30.96 -7.30 -10.00
C ASP A 549 29.50 -7.77 -9.93
N ILE A 550 28.83 -7.87 -11.07
CA ILE A 550 27.49 -8.44 -11.23
C ILE A 550 27.49 -9.36 -12.44
N LYS A 551 27.27 -10.66 -12.20
CA LYS A 551 27.25 -11.68 -13.25
C LYS A 551 25.89 -12.34 -13.34
N GLN A 552 25.29 -12.34 -14.54
CA GLN A 552 24.10 -13.14 -14.79
C GLN A 552 24.50 -14.62 -14.89
N ILE A 553 23.98 -15.44 -13.97
CA ILE A 553 24.30 -16.88 -13.91
C ILE A 553 23.15 -17.76 -14.41
N ASP A 554 21.92 -17.24 -14.42
CA ASP A 554 20.76 -17.88 -15.03
C ASP A 554 19.89 -16.83 -15.75
N ALA A 555 19.95 -16.83 -17.08
CA ALA A 555 19.17 -15.90 -17.89
C ALA A 555 17.66 -16.19 -17.86
N LYS A 556 17.27 -17.46 -17.77
CA LYS A 556 15.86 -17.89 -17.81
C LYS A 556 15.12 -17.44 -16.56
N ASN A 557 15.73 -17.66 -15.40
CA ASN A 557 15.15 -17.33 -14.10
C ASN A 557 15.58 -15.93 -13.60
N LYS A 558 16.38 -15.20 -14.38
CA LYS A 558 16.93 -13.89 -14.04
C LYS A 558 17.68 -13.92 -12.71
N ILE A 559 18.58 -14.88 -12.54
CA ILE A 559 19.43 -14.98 -11.34
C ILE A 559 20.80 -14.37 -11.63
N TYR A 560 21.24 -13.52 -10.72
CA TYR A 560 22.53 -12.84 -10.76
C TYR A 560 23.34 -13.18 -9.52
N GLU A 561 24.64 -13.34 -9.70
CA GLU A 561 25.63 -13.37 -8.62
C GLU A 561 26.28 -11.98 -8.53
N VAL A 562 26.31 -11.43 -7.32
CA VAL A 562 26.89 -10.12 -7.02
C VAL A 562 28.09 -10.34 -6.11
N THR A 563 29.22 -9.70 -6.46
CA THR A 563 30.46 -9.76 -5.70
C THR A 563 30.69 -8.44 -4.98
N PHE A 564 31.17 -8.52 -3.73
CA PHE A 564 31.47 -7.38 -2.87
C PHE A 564 32.98 -7.22 -2.62
N ASP A 565 33.40 -6.01 -2.26
CA ASP A 565 34.79 -5.66 -1.96
C ASP A 565 35.36 -6.36 -0.71
N ARG A 566 34.49 -6.93 0.13
CA ARG A 566 34.81 -7.54 1.42
C ARG A 566 33.88 -8.71 1.74
N ASP A 567 34.17 -9.40 2.84
CA ASP A 567 33.41 -10.58 3.28
C ASP A 567 31.99 -10.21 3.71
N ILE A 568 31.00 -10.99 3.27
CA ILE A 568 29.60 -10.79 3.67
C ILE A 568 29.42 -11.14 5.16
N PRO A 569 28.42 -10.56 5.85
CA PRO A 569 28.22 -10.82 7.27
C PRO A 569 27.68 -12.24 7.48
N GLU A 570 27.70 -12.71 8.73
CA GLU A 570 26.99 -13.94 9.11
C GLU A 570 25.49 -13.78 8.85
N GLU A 571 24.92 -14.76 8.15
CA GLU A 571 23.48 -14.82 7.90
C GLU A 571 22.76 -15.29 9.17
N LYS A 572 21.82 -14.47 9.65
CA LYS A 572 21.01 -14.81 10.83
C LYS A 572 19.54 -15.05 10.49
N PHE A 573 19.06 -14.55 9.34
CA PHE A 573 17.63 -14.52 9.00
C PHE A 573 17.34 -14.80 7.51
N ASP A 574 17.62 -16.01 7.01
CA ASP A 574 17.21 -16.55 5.68
C ASP A 574 17.68 -15.72 4.47
N GLY A 575 18.70 -14.89 4.66
CA GLY A 575 19.36 -14.11 3.63
C GLY A 575 19.54 -12.65 4.02
N PHE A 576 19.73 -11.84 3.00
CA PHE A 576 20.04 -10.42 3.12
C PHE A 576 19.21 -9.55 2.19
N ILE A 577 19.01 -8.30 2.60
CA ILE A 577 18.35 -7.25 1.84
C ILE A 577 19.38 -6.16 1.56
N LEU A 578 19.48 -5.72 0.31
CA LEU A 578 20.43 -4.67 -0.10
C LEU A 578 19.70 -3.36 -0.28
N PHE A 579 20.19 -2.33 0.41
CA PHE A 579 19.80 -0.94 0.22
C PHE A 579 20.92 -0.20 -0.50
N ASN A 580 20.61 0.43 -1.63
CA ASN A 580 21.58 1.25 -2.36
C ASN A 580 21.66 2.63 -1.69
N LEU A 581 22.84 3.00 -1.20
CA LEU A 581 23.03 4.23 -0.43
C LEU A 581 23.20 5.49 -1.29
N ASP A 582 23.32 5.33 -2.62
CA ASP A 582 23.35 6.46 -3.55
C ASP A 582 21.97 7.08 -3.77
N TYR A 583 20.91 6.36 -3.40
CA TYR A 583 19.52 6.79 -3.45
C TYR A 583 18.92 6.77 -2.05
N GLN A 584 18.07 7.75 -1.79
CA GLN A 584 17.38 7.87 -0.52
C GLN A 584 16.20 8.80 -0.70
N THR A 585 15.09 8.26 -1.21
CA THR A 585 13.82 8.97 -1.20
C THR A 585 13.50 9.32 0.25
N ARG A 586 13.44 10.63 0.52
CA ARG A 586 13.28 11.19 1.87
C ARG A 586 12.83 12.64 1.82
N ASN A 587 12.41 13.18 2.95
CA ASN A 587 12.03 14.59 3.12
C ASN A 587 10.89 14.97 2.15
N VAL A 588 9.75 14.32 2.36
CA VAL A 588 8.52 14.48 1.55
C VAL A 588 7.52 15.34 2.32
N ILE A 589 6.98 16.38 1.68
CA ILE A 589 5.96 17.26 2.28
C ILE A 589 4.72 17.21 1.40
N LEU A 590 3.60 16.77 1.97
CA LEU A 590 2.27 16.81 1.35
C LEU A 590 1.42 17.78 2.16
N ARG A 591 0.91 18.83 1.50
CA ARG A 591 0.15 19.90 2.16
C ARG A 591 -1.09 20.26 1.36
N ASN A 592 -2.22 20.39 2.06
CA ASN A 592 -3.50 20.83 1.47
C ASN A 592 -3.93 19.99 0.24
N CYS A 593 -3.58 18.70 0.22
CA CYS A 593 -3.89 17.83 -0.90
C CYS A 593 -5.20 17.07 -0.69
N TYR A 594 -5.86 16.69 -1.79
CA TYR A 594 -7.04 15.82 -1.78
C TYR A 594 -6.75 14.51 -2.53
N PHE A 595 -6.98 13.38 -1.84
CA PHE A 595 -6.75 12.03 -2.36
C PHE A 595 -8.05 11.24 -2.28
N HIS A 596 -8.68 10.91 -3.40
CA HIS A 596 -10.04 10.38 -3.34
C HIS A 596 -10.46 9.45 -4.47
N GLU A 597 -11.39 8.55 -4.15
CA GLU A 597 -12.14 7.73 -5.13
C GLU A 597 -11.27 6.96 -6.13
N ASN A 598 -10.03 6.66 -5.74
CA ASN A 598 -9.12 5.84 -6.53
C ASN A 598 -9.24 4.37 -6.14
N LYS A 599 -8.84 3.51 -7.08
CA LYS A 599 -8.61 2.10 -6.77
C LYS A 599 -7.40 1.96 -5.85
N ALA A 600 -7.39 0.92 -5.03
CA ALA A 600 -6.28 0.63 -4.13
C ALA A 600 -6.07 1.74 -3.05
N ARG A 601 -4.84 2.16 -2.77
CA ARG A 601 -4.51 2.94 -1.56
C ARG A 601 -4.47 4.43 -1.85
N GLY A 602 -4.68 5.28 -0.85
CA GLY A 602 -4.45 6.72 -1.00
C GLY A 602 -2.95 7.01 -1.19
N VAL A 603 -2.19 7.01 -0.10
CA VAL A 603 -0.76 7.31 -0.11
C VAL A 603 0.05 6.16 0.55
N LEU A 604 1.03 5.65 -0.19
CA LEU A 604 2.01 4.66 0.22
C LEU A 604 3.35 5.33 0.52
N ILE A 605 3.78 5.22 1.78
CA ILE A 605 5.05 5.78 2.27
C ILE A 605 5.96 4.63 2.70
N LEU A 606 7.09 4.51 1.99
CA LEU A 606 8.14 3.56 2.31
C LEU A 606 9.52 4.27 2.41
N CYS A 607 9.48 5.53 2.82
CA CYS A 607 10.60 6.46 2.92
C CYS A 607 10.62 7.21 4.27
N LYS A 608 11.68 8.00 4.50
CA LYS A 608 11.95 8.69 5.78
C LYS A 608 11.73 10.20 5.69
N ASN A 609 11.48 10.84 6.82
CA ASN A 609 11.18 12.27 6.95
C ASN A 609 9.98 12.63 6.07
N VAL A 610 8.78 12.51 6.64
CA VAL A 610 7.53 12.78 5.90
C VAL A 610 6.61 13.66 6.74
N THR A 611 6.06 14.69 6.12
CA THR A 611 5.00 15.52 6.68
C THR A 611 3.78 15.43 5.78
N ILE A 612 2.64 15.02 6.33
CA ILE A 612 1.33 15.05 5.66
C ILE A 612 0.43 15.96 6.50
N GLU A 613 0.05 17.11 5.96
CA GLU A 613 -0.70 18.08 6.74
C GLU A 613 -1.84 18.75 5.98
N ASN A 614 -2.96 18.94 6.69
CA ASN A 614 -4.18 19.54 6.13
C ASN A 614 -4.70 18.81 4.87
N CYS A 615 -4.41 17.51 4.75
CA CYS A 615 -4.84 16.71 3.61
C CYS A 615 -6.19 16.04 3.86
N ARG A 616 -6.89 15.73 2.78
CA ARG A 616 -8.18 15.04 2.80
C ARG A 616 -8.07 13.70 2.07
N PHE A 617 -8.64 12.67 2.67
CA PHE A 617 -8.77 11.33 2.10
C PHE A 617 -10.24 10.95 2.09
N PHE A 618 -10.77 10.58 0.92
CA PHE A 618 -12.18 10.27 0.77
C PHE A 618 -12.39 9.06 -0.12
N HIS A 619 -13.09 8.06 0.40
CA HIS A 619 -13.58 6.94 -0.41
C HIS A 619 -12.51 6.23 -1.26
N ASN A 620 -11.27 6.15 -0.76
CA ASN A 620 -10.25 5.30 -1.34
C ASN A 620 -10.70 3.83 -1.18
N GLU A 621 -10.56 3.01 -2.24
CA GLU A 621 -11.04 1.61 -2.22
C GLU A 621 -10.39 0.78 -1.09
N SER A 622 -9.13 1.06 -0.77
CA SER A 622 -8.33 0.44 0.29
C SER A 622 -7.85 1.49 1.31
N ALA A 623 -6.81 1.17 2.09
CA ALA A 623 -6.26 2.04 3.12
C ALA A 623 -5.90 3.44 2.59
N ALA A 624 -6.24 4.48 3.34
CA ALA A 624 -5.89 5.85 3.01
C ALA A 624 -4.38 6.08 3.09
N LEU A 625 -3.74 5.52 4.11
CA LEU A 625 -2.29 5.54 4.29
C LEU A 625 -1.76 4.13 4.55
N LYS A 626 -0.67 3.77 3.87
CA LYS A 626 0.18 2.63 4.25
C LYS A 626 1.61 3.10 4.51
N PHE A 627 2.13 2.77 5.68
CA PHE A 627 3.56 2.84 6.01
C PHE A 627 4.12 1.43 5.95
N GLU A 628 5.01 1.18 5.00
CA GLU A 628 5.40 -0.18 4.68
C GLU A 628 6.87 -0.26 4.24
N THR A 629 7.41 -1.47 4.26
CA THR A 629 8.60 -1.86 3.52
C THR A 629 8.56 -3.37 3.36
N GLY A 630 9.11 -3.89 2.27
CA GLY A 630 8.98 -5.32 2.05
C GLY A 630 9.82 -5.88 0.91
N TYR A 631 9.84 -7.21 0.86
CA TYR A 631 10.35 -7.99 -0.26
C TYR A 631 9.49 -9.22 -0.50
N THR A 632 9.41 -9.66 -1.75
CA THR A 632 8.88 -10.96 -2.13
C THR A 632 9.88 -11.71 -2.99
N PHE A 633 9.81 -13.03 -2.97
CA PHE A 633 10.71 -13.88 -3.75
C PHE A 633 10.37 -13.92 -5.24
N ASN A 634 9.29 -13.26 -5.68
CA ASN A 634 8.78 -13.38 -7.05
C ASN A 634 8.33 -12.07 -7.70
N VAL A 635 8.04 -11.00 -6.95
CA VAL A 635 7.41 -9.79 -7.54
C VAL A 635 8.09 -8.46 -7.18
N TRP A 636 8.02 -8.02 -5.92
CA TRP A 636 8.34 -6.65 -5.49
C TRP A 636 9.39 -6.66 -4.37
N SER A 637 10.17 -5.59 -4.27
CA SER A 637 11.12 -5.36 -3.17
C SER A 637 11.31 -3.86 -3.03
N GLU A 638 10.59 -3.26 -2.08
CA GLU A 638 10.36 -1.81 -2.02
C GLU A 638 10.50 -1.25 -0.60
N GLY A 639 11.08 -0.06 -0.53
CA GLY A 639 11.30 0.70 0.70
C GLY A 639 12.59 0.35 1.43
N TYR A 640 13.14 1.35 2.12
CA TYR A 640 14.27 1.20 3.05
C TYR A 640 13.84 1.38 4.52
N GLY A 641 12.55 1.19 4.78
CA GLY A 641 11.89 1.49 6.06
C GLY A 641 11.37 2.92 6.15
N VAL A 642 10.57 3.15 7.19
CA VAL A 642 9.92 4.43 7.47
C VAL A 642 10.46 4.96 8.78
N ASP A 643 10.82 6.23 8.80
CA ASP A 643 11.29 6.90 10.01
C ASP A 643 10.91 8.39 9.99
N ASN A 644 10.54 8.94 11.14
CA ASN A 644 10.21 10.35 11.35
C ASN A 644 9.08 10.86 10.42
N VAL A 645 7.84 10.51 10.78
CA VAL A 645 6.63 10.90 10.06
C VAL A 645 5.70 11.69 10.97
N VAL A 646 5.12 12.77 10.44
CA VAL A 646 4.02 13.51 11.07
C VAL A 646 2.83 13.57 10.11
N VAL A 647 1.67 13.14 10.60
CA VAL A 647 0.37 13.28 9.94
C VAL A 647 -0.50 14.15 10.83
N ARG A 648 -0.86 15.35 10.36
CA ARG A 648 -1.58 16.32 11.21
C ARG A 648 -2.70 17.06 10.51
N ASN A 649 -3.77 17.34 11.25
CA ASN A 649 -4.91 18.11 10.77
C ASN A 649 -5.53 17.54 9.49
N CYS A 650 -5.38 16.23 9.26
CA CYS A 650 -5.94 15.55 8.10
C CYS A 650 -7.33 15.00 8.41
N LYS A 651 -8.13 14.83 7.36
CA LYS A 651 -9.45 14.19 7.43
C LYS A 651 -9.46 12.91 6.61
N PHE A 652 -9.89 11.82 7.22
CA PHE A 652 -10.09 10.51 6.60
C PHE A 652 -11.58 10.18 6.67
N ASP A 653 -12.24 10.06 5.52
CA ASP A 653 -13.69 9.86 5.48
C ASP A 653 -14.06 8.69 4.57
N THR A 654 -14.67 7.66 5.15
CA THR A 654 -15.20 6.49 4.43
C THR A 654 -14.15 5.81 3.57
N VAL A 655 -12.92 5.69 4.08
CA VAL A 655 -11.81 5.05 3.38
C VAL A 655 -11.87 3.53 3.55
N ASN A 656 -11.12 2.78 2.74
CA ASN A 656 -11.14 1.31 2.73
C ASN A 656 -12.55 0.73 2.45
N SER A 657 -13.28 1.36 1.52
CA SER A 657 -14.67 1.04 1.19
C SER A 657 -14.90 -0.40 0.69
N ARG A 658 -13.84 -1.10 0.26
CA ARG A 658 -13.90 -2.49 -0.21
C ARG A 658 -13.54 -3.55 0.85
N ASN A 659 -13.37 -3.18 2.11
CA ASN A 659 -13.03 -4.12 3.18
C ASN A 659 -11.62 -4.72 3.05
N GLY A 660 -10.63 -3.93 2.64
CA GLY A 660 -9.24 -4.37 2.74
C GLY A 660 -8.90 -4.74 4.18
N GLN A 661 -8.18 -5.85 4.35
CA GLN A 661 -7.86 -6.41 5.66
C GLN A 661 -6.39 -6.85 5.80
N ASN A 662 -5.92 -6.90 7.04
CA ASN A 662 -4.67 -7.55 7.42
C ASN A 662 -4.94 -8.41 8.66
N ASP A 663 -4.47 -9.66 8.64
CA ASP A 663 -4.69 -10.65 9.70
C ASP A 663 -6.18 -10.74 10.13
N GLY A 664 -7.07 -10.71 9.13
CA GLY A 664 -8.53 -10.76 9.31
C GLY A 664 -9.18 -9.49 9.85
N LYS A 665 -8.43 -8.38 9.96
CA LYS A 665 -8.92 -7.11 10.51
C LYS A 665 -9.01 -6.04 9.45
N LEU A 666 -10.18 -5.41 9.33
CA LEU A 666 -10.40 -4.22 8.52
C LEU A 666 -9.67 -3.02 9.12
N ARG A 667 -9.17 -2.13 8.26
CA ARG A 667 -8.26 -1.03 8.66
C ARG A 667 -8.20 0.09 7.63
N ASP A 668 -8.22 1.32 8.12
CA ASP A 668 -8.11 2.54 7.32
C ASP A 668 -6.65 2.96 7.12
N ILE A 669 -5.84 2.79 8.16
CA ILE A 669 -4.40 3.04 8.16
C ILE A 669 -3.67 1.72 8.42
N PHE A 670 -2.63 1.44 7.65
CA PHE A 670 -1.79 0.26 7.85
C PHE A 670 -0.33 0.65 8.09
N MET A 671 0.28 0.02 9.09
CA MET A 671 1.72 0.05 9.33
C MET A 671 2.19 -1.39 9.45
N GLY A 672 3.11 -1.83 8.60
CA GLY A 672 3.63 -3.20 8.65
C GLY A 672 4.60 -3.52 7.53
N VAL A 673 5.12 -4.75 7.55
CA VAL A 673 6.03 -5.24 6.50
C VAL A 673 5.35 -6.30 5.65
N TYR A 674 5.88 -6.51 4.44
CA TYR A 674 5.64 -7.73 3.67
C TYR A 674 6.97 -8.46 3.44
N MET A 675 7.01 -9.76 3.70
CA MET A 675 8.19 -10.58 3.47
C MET A 675 7.81 -11.87 2.76
N LYS A 676 8.68 -12.32 1.85
CA LYS A 676 8.64 -13.61 1.13
C LYS A 676 7.52 -13.71 0.08
N THR A 677 6.26 -13.46 0.44
CA THR A 677 5.07 -13.55 -0.44
C THR A 677 4.25 -12.27 -0.42
N ASP A 678 3.34 -12.10 -1.39
CA ASP A 678 2.33 -11.03 -1.42
C ASP A 678 0.96 -11.65 -1.77
N PRO A 679 -0.07 -11.55 -0.90
CA PRO A 679 -0.01 -10.94 0.43
C PRO A 679 0.91 -11.70 1.40
N SER A 680 1.50 -10.97 2.35
CA SER A 680 2.38 -11.54 3.38
C SER A 680 1.69 -11.59 4.74
N PRO A 681 1.67 -12.75 5.42
CA PRO A 681 1.33 -12.81 6.84
C PRO A 681 2.53 -12.47 7.75
N ALA A 682 3.76 -12.44 7.22
CA ALA A 682 4.97 -12.32 8.00
C ALA A 682 5.13 -10.93 8.63
N LYS A 683 5.68 -10.90 9.86
CA LYS A 683 5.98 -9.70 10.64
C LYS A 683 7.42 -9.79 11.16
N THR A 684 7.98 -8.68 11.63
CA THR A 684 9.30 -8.64 12.26
C THR A 684 9.26 -7.92 13.59
N HIS A 685 10.07 -8.36 14.56
CA HIS A 685 10.27 -7.64 15.82
C HIS A 685 11.20 -6.45 15.67
N TYR A 686 12.01 -6.41 14.61
CA TYR A 686 12.87 -5.26 14.35
C TYR A 686 12.00 -4.07 13.88
N PRO A 687 12.00 -2.93 14.57
CA PRO A 687 11.10 -1.80 14.31
C PRO A 687 11.57 -0.97 13.09
N ILE A 688 11.60 -1.57 11.91
CA ILE A 688 12.04 -0.91 10.68
C ILE A 688 11.14 0.27 10.28
N LEU A 689 9.90 0.29 10.78
CA LEU A 689 9.00 1.43 10.71
C LEU A 689 9.02 2.13 12.08
N SER A 690 9.48 3.37 12.18
CA SER A 690 9.62 4.03 13.47
C SER A 690 9.28 5.52 13.45
N ASN A 691 9.03 6.07 14.64
CA ASN A 691 8.83 7.51 14.85
C ASN A 691 7.71 8.08 13.96
N ILE A 692 6.51 7.54 14.09
CA ILE A 692 5.33 7.93 13.30
C ILE A 692 4.31 8.57 14.24
N MET A 693 3.91 9.81 13.97
CA MET A 693 2.93 10.55 14.78
C MET A 693 1.71 10.97 13.96
N PHE A 694 0.54 10.73 14.52
CA PHE A 694 -0.76 11.22 14.09
C PHE A 694 -1.31 12.16 15.14
N GLU A 695 -1.49 13.43 14.78
CA GLU A 695 -2.04 14.45 15.70
C GLU A 695 -3.18 15.26 15.10
N ASN A 696 -4.21 15.54 15.91
CA ASN A 696 -5.32 16.44 15.53
C ASN A 696 -6.03 16.05 14.22
N ASN A 697 -6.08 14.75 13.88
CA ASN A 697 -6.77 14.26 12.69
C ASN A 697 -8.23 13.89 13.01
N GLU A 698 -9.07 13.91 11.98
CA GLU A 698 -10.45 13.41 12.04
C GLU A 698 -10.56 12.10 11.24
N PHE A 699 -10.98 11.03 11.91
CA PHE A 699 -11.31 9.74 11.30
C PHE A 699 -12.82 9.56 11.32
N LYS A 700 -13.43 9.59 10.13
CA LYS A 700 -14.87 9.49 9.93
C LYS A 700 -15.24 8.20 9.19
N ASN A 701 -16.19 7.48 9.75
CA ASN A 701 -16.79 6.27 9.17
C ASN A 701 -15.75 5.23 8.77
N SER A 702 -14.87 4.92 9.71
CA SER A 702 -13.87 3.88 9.53
C SER A 702 -14.49 2.56 9.14
N ALA A 703 -13.85 1.87 8.17
CA ALA A 703 -14.30 0.55 7.74
C ALA A 703 -14.12 -0.47 8.88
N GLY A 704 -13.03 -0.34 9.63
CA GLY A 704 -12.76 -1.17 10.81
C GLY A 704 -11.90 -0.40 11.79
N LEU A 705 -10.67 -0.86 12.00
CA LEU A 705 -9.70 -0.15 12.82
C LEU A 705 -9.33 1.20 12.18
N VAL A 706 -9.15 2.22 13.01
CA VAL A 706 -8.45 3.45 12.62
C VAL A 706 -7.05 3.09 12.13
N ALA A 707 -6.31 2.27 12.89
CA ALA A 707 -4.99 1.81 12.46
C ALA A 707 -4.68 0.37 12.87
N PHE A 708 -4.04 -0.35 11.93
CA PHE A 708 -3.38 -1.62 12.15
C PHE A 708 -1.86 -1.38 12.26
N ILE A 709 -1.29 -1.58 13.46
CA ILE A 709 0.07 -1.16 13.81
C ILE A 709 0.92 -2.39 14.07
N THR A 710 1.90 -2.65 13.21
CA THR A 710 2.84 -3.75 13.38
C THR A 710 4.24 -3.53 12.84
N SER A 711 5.22 -4.26 13.38
CA SER A 711 6.65 -4.14 13.04
C SER A 711 7.19 -2.72 13.23
N THR A 712 6.77 -2.08 14.33
CA THR A 712 6.93 -0.64 14.55
C THR A 712 7.66 -0.26 15.84
N GLY A 713 8.27 0.93 15.87
CA GLY A 713 8.86 1.55 17.06
C GLY A 713 8.42 3.00 17.24
N ASN A 714 7.97 3.40 18.43
CA ASN A 714 7.54 4.78 18.72
C ASN A 714 6.46 5.30 17.75
N VAL A 715 5.27 4.71 17.81
CA VAL A 715 4.08 5.19 17.09
C VAL A 715 3.19 5.96 18.04
N ILE A 716 2.75 7.16 17.66
CA ILE A 716 1.97 8.07 18.53
C ILE A 716 0.69 8.48 17.82
N PHE A 717 -0.46 8.20 18.43
CA PHE A 717 -1.75 8.80 18.05
C PHE A 717 -2.20 9.69 19.19
N LYS A 718 -2.19 11.01 18.98
CA LYS A 718 -2.57 12.01 19.99
C LYS A 718 -3.65 12.97 19.51
N ASP A 719 -4.61 13.27 20.38
CA ASP A 719 -5.59 14.34 20.16
C ASP A 719 -6.40 14.21 18.85
N ASN A 720 -6.58 12.99 18.33
CA ASN A 720 -7.41 12.74 17.15
C ASN A 720 -8.88 12.56 17.54
N THR A 721 -9.79 12.80 16.59
CA THR A 721 -11.24 12.61 16.75
C THR A 721 -11.71 11.45 15.87
N ILE A 722 -12.52 10.56 16.44
CA ILE A 722 -13.02 9.34 15.78
C ILE A 722 -14.55 9.38 15.81
N ILE A 723 -15.16 9.34 14.64
CA ILE A 723 -16.60 9.51 14.41
C ILE A 723 -17.08 8.38 13.51
N ASN A 724 -18.09 7.63 13.94
CA ASN A 724 -18.74 6.63 13.10
C ASN A 724 -20.25 6.84 13.17
N ASP A 725 -20.82 7.55 12.19
CA ASP A 725 -22.23 7.94 12.16
C ASP A 725 -23.07 7.14 11.16
N THR A 726 -22.44 6.27 10.36
CA THR A 726 -23.12 5.44 9.37
C THR A 726 -22.96 3.94 9.63
N PRO A 727 -24.01 3.13 9.39
CA PRO A 727 -23.91 1.67 9.46
C PRO A 727 -23.07 1.13 8.30
N ARG A 728 -22.49 -0.05 8.51
CA ARG A 728 -21.86 -0.89 7.49
C ARG A 728 -22.70 -2.14 7.23
N LYS A 729 -22.49 -2.78 6.09
CA LYS A 729 -23.19 -4.04 5.77
C LYS A 729 -22.70 -5.16 6.70
N ASN A 730 -21.40 -5.22 6.96
CA ASN A 730 -20.81 -6.15 7.93
C ASN A 730 -20.15 -5.36 9.07
N GLU A 731 -20.90 -5.20 10.16
CA GLU A 731 -20.37 -4.57 11.37
C GLU A 731 -19.29 -5.44 12.02
N VAL A 732 -18.24 -4.78 12.52
CA VAL A 732 -17.13 -5.42 13.22
C VAL A 732 -16.99 -4.79 14.61
N SER A 733 -16.82 -5.62 15.63
CA SER A 733 -16.82 -5.15 17.02
C SER A 733 -15.66 -4.20 17.35
N TYR A 734 -14.57 -4.25 16.59
CA TYR A 734 -13.38 -3.42 16.74
C TYR A 734 -13.41 -2.13 15.88
N ARG A 735 -14.55 -1.80 15.27
CA ARG A 735 -14.70 -0.60 14.43
C ARG A 735 -14.34 0.67 15.21
N GLY A 736 -13.61 1.60 14.58
CA GLY A 736 -13.07 2.80 15.22
C GLY A 736 -11.94 2.52 16.23
N GLY A 737 -11.48 1.29 16.40
CA GLY A 737 -10.43 0.92 17.34
C GLY A 737 -9.02 0.91 16.74
N PHE A 738 -8.04 0.47 17.54
CA PHE A 738 -6.65 0.28 17.12
C PHE A 738 -6.22 -1.18 17.31
N TRP A 739 -5.36 -1.70 16.45
CA TRP A 739 -4.69 -2.99 16.66
C TRP A 739 -3.18 -2.80 16.75
N VAL A 740 -2.56 -3.36 17.80
CA VAL A 740 -1.11 -3.24 18.05
C VAL A 740 -0.49 -4.62 18.26
N ALA A 741 0.52 -4.96 17.45
CA ALA A 741 1.26 -6.22 17.55
C ALA A 741 2.68 -6.06 17.00
N TYR A 742 3.69 -6.77 17.49
CA TYR A 742 5.09 -6.60 17.03
C TYR A 742 5.53 -5.12 17.08
N SER A 743 5.16 -4.42 18.14
CA SER A 743 5.43 -3.00 18.30
C SER A 743 6.10 -2.70 19.62
N GLN A 744 6.93 -1.66 19.65
CA GLN A 744 7.48 -1.14 20.89
C GLN A 744 7.26 0.38 21.02
N ASN A 745 6.93 0.81 22.24
CA ASN A 745 6.73 2.22 22.58
C ASN A 745 5.57 2.90 21.82
N THR A 746 4.50 2.16 21.50
CA THR A 746 3.28 2.73 20.93
C THR A 746 2.50 3.51 21.99
N LYS A 747 1.99 4.70 21.63
CA LYS A 747 1.28 5.62 22.51
C LYS A 747 -0.02 6.05 21.83
N ILE A 748 -1.16 5.64 22.37
CA ILE A 748 -2.49 6.07 21.92
C ILE A 748 -3.06 6.92 23.05
N VAL A 749 -3.04 8.24 22.88
CA VAL A 749 -3.28 9.18 23.99
C VAL A 749 -4.25 10.31 23.63
N ASN A 750 -5.10 10.72 24.57
CA ASN A 750 -5.97 11.90 24.45
C ASN A 750 -6.92 11.95 23.24
N ASN A 751 -7.10 10.86 22.50
CA ASN A 751 -8.02 10.79 21.38
C ASN A 751 -9.47 10.78 21.88
N VAL A 752 -10.38 11.28 21.05
CA VAL A 752 -11.81 11.40 21.34
C VAL A 752 -12.59 10.48 20.44
N TRP A 753 -13.40 9.61 21.03
CA TRP A 753 -14.46 8.90 20.33
C TRP A 753 -15.75 9.65 20.57
N ILE A 754 -16.47 9.95 19.48
CA ILE A 754 -17.86 10.39 19.58
C ILE A 754 -18.74 9.15 19.69
N GLU A 755 -19.63 9.14 20.69
CA GLU A 755 -20.53 8.02 20.97
C GLU A 755 -21.36 7.62 19.75
N SER A 756 -21.48 6.30 19.54
CA SER A 756 -22.15 5.71 18.39
C SER A 756 -22.56 4.26 18.63
N ASP A 757 -23.78 3.92 18.23
CA ASP A 757 -24.30 2.55 18.21
C ASP A 757 -23.49 1.60 17.29
N TYR A 758 -22.72 2.16 16.35
CA TYR A 758 -21.88 1.41 15.42
C TYR A 758 -20.47 1.12 15.98
N VAL A 759 -20.16 1.57 17.19
CA VAL A 759 -18.87 1.38 17.86
C VAL A 759 -19.09 0.75 19.23
N PRO A 760 -19.37 -0.57 19.30
CA PRO A 760 -19.70 -1.23 20.57
C PRO A 760 -18.50 -1.45 21.50
N LYS A 761 -17.27 -1.40 20.97
CA LYS A 761 -16.02 -1.55 21.74
C LYS A 761 -14.98 -0.49 21.35
N PRO A 762 -15.19 0.78 21.69
CA PRO A 762 -14.21 1.82 21.43
C PRO A 762 -12.94 1.55 22.25
N GLY A 763 -11.80 1.40 21.59
CA GLY A 763 -10.55 1.20 22.31
C GLY A 763 -9.40 0.64 21.49
N VAL A 764 -8.40 0.18 22.23
CA VAL A 764 -7.15 -0.36 21.68
C VAL A 764 -7.10 -1.86 21.96
N PHE A 765 -6.83 -2.64 20.92
CA PHE A 765 -6.61 -4.07 20.97
C PHE A 765 -5.13 -4.35 20.75
N ALA A 766 -4.54 -5.26 21.53
CA ALA A 766 -3.11 -5.53 21.43
C ALA A 766 -2.75 -7.00 21.66
N GLU A 767 -1.77 -7.47 20.90
CA GLU A 767 -1.06 -8.71 21.17
C GLU A 767 0.09 -8.44 22.16
N THR A 768 -0.13 -8.74 23.43
CA THR A 768 0.82 -8.45 24.51
C THR A 768 2.12 -9.23 24.40
N SER A 769 2.10 -10.44 23.83
CA SER A 769 3.29 -11.26 23.66
C SER A 769 4.33 -10.65 22.71
N THR A 770 3.90 -9.78 21.80
CA THR A 770 4.76 -9.15 20.78
C THR A 770 4.85 -7.64 20.93
N THR A 771 4.15 -7.07 21.92
CA THR A 771 4.07 -5.61 22.14
C THR A 771 4.75 -5.21 23.43
N LYS A 772 5.63 -4.21 23.37
CA LYS A 772 6.36 -3.68 24.54
C LYS A 772 6.05 -2.21 24.77
N ASN A 773 5.89 -1.80 26.02
CA ASN A 773 5.69 -0.40 26.43
C ASN A 773 4.52 0.29 25.68
N LEU A 774 3.39 -0.41 25.55
CA LEU A 774 2.16 0.20 25.03
C LEU A 774 1.57 1.14 26.09
N LEU A 775 1.41 2.41 25.73
CA LEU A 775 0.72 3.41 26.54
C LEU A 775 -0.65 3.72 25.93
N VAL A 776 -1.71 3.47 26.69
CA VAL A 776 -3.07 3.89 26.38
C VAL A 776 -3.55 4.76 27.54
N ALA A 777 -3.77 6.06 27.31
CA ALA A 777 -4.09 6.98 28.40
C ALA A 777 -4.85 8.23 27.93
N GLY A 778 -5.77 8.75 28.74
CA GLY A 778 -6.49 10.00 28.46
C GLY A 778 -7.46 9.99 27.26
N ASN A 779 -7.59 8.84 26.60
CA ASN A 779 -8.59 8.62 25.56
C ASN A 779 -9.99 8.63 26.20
N ARG A 780 -10.95 9.29 25.57
CA ARG A 780 -12.28 9.50 26.16
C ARG A 780 -13.41 9.33 25.15
N LEU A 781 -14.54 8.86 25.68
CA LEU A 781 -15.81 8.83 24.98
C LEU A 781 -16.57 10.12 25.31
N GLU A 782 -17.02 10.83 24.28
CA GLU A 782 -17.84 12.04 24.40
C GLU A 782 -19.22 11.81 23.77
N GLU A 783 -20.27 12.32 24.41
CA GLU A 783 -21.63 12.27 23.87
C GLU A 783 -21.72 13.03 22.55
N LYS A 784 -22.61 12.56 21.68
CA LYS A 784 -22.93 13.25 20.43
C LYS A 784 -23.63 14.57 20.75
N LYS A 785 -22.97 15.69 20.47
CA LYS A 785 -23.54 17.04 20.63
C LYS A 785 -24.59 17.36 19.60
#